data_AF-A0AAF0EBV5-F1
#
_entry.id   AF-A0AAF0EBV5-F1
#
_cell.length_a   1.000
_cell.length_b   1.000
_cell.length_c   1.000
_cell.angle_alpha   90.00
_cell.angle_beta   90.00
_cell.angle_gamma   90.00
#
_symmetry.space_group_name_H-M   'P 1'
#
loop_
_entity.id
_entity.type
_entity.pdbx_description
1 polymer ?
#
loop_
_entity_poly.entity_id
_entity_poly.type
_entity_poly.pdbx_seq_one_letter_code
_entity_poly.pdbx_strand_id
1 'polypeptide(L)'
;MHLPEPNGPFKVGIVDVEVPVRTPRDFIPSYLSRTRVNKLSKNGKKVGNGKAKKVYAAFTAGLEEDENEVEDLAEAEDEYLEANGFRLRSSTLHFRTILFSLYYPCAELSASQLNKYKRPKWLGFPLEKTTKAAWSYIGEYGFWARFFVPAIFTLMNARPAARVGIPLGDPTKVPSDMGCGAAGDAMKSVTTQKFPVIVFCHGLAGNRLAYSQFCTELASYGFVVAAIEHRDGSGLGSYVWTGLDSIMSTSDVKSPSFAKRMRKNVKMGANESVLNLTLNEEGDFENKGKNTPCLFNDYTKVPYLPFEKVGLRPFMAEQGEKEIHLRQAQLSMRAAEILETMYILKRINDGDSDWISRHRTRSLGAALLGTKEFKKMRRKGLIPHSYEFFREWKDKLDLDFPSLVGHSFGGATLFEFLRRDQDLFHFGIILDPWMDPVRDPLTDESVRGKLKKPVYVINSEGFTMWPEQYVKLRRITMDGINASPDHRGWLMTLSGTNHGDFSDLPFLLPHVFGSAVNAEEAMHSFAVVTRAQITALRQTWHLYQIREGMIPNDIGLDKKLVPTGGAHIMDERNMPVSKEMLQFLYQVRVLSKRLSRHHRKHLFWELHGWRHQAQHDPKTRAGRKFQRTQAREEARYHRQASMGDLDPETEHEEDEHNREKAILEDPKNQPQFIDPKQDGPESWYGHLVDTDARTVYDQWKKEVHIAEHHRRPLSLFTLFMWFLGIGDGLAPPGHLLVHDL
;
A
#
# COMPACT_ATOMS: atom_id res chain seq x y z
N MET A 1 -5.26 16.10 17.41
CA MET A 1 -3.91 16.21 16.82
C MET A 1 -4.07 16.48 15.34
N HIS A 2 -3.39 17.48 14.81
CA HIS A 2 -3.38 17.80 13.39
C HIS A 2 -2.01 17.40 12.85
N LEU A 3 -1.99 16.66 11.74
CA LEU A 3 -0.75 16.42 11.01
C LEU A 3 -0.27 17.74 10.36
N PRO A 4 1.06 17.90 10.17
CA PRO A 4 1.64 19.14 9.65
C PRO A 4 1.12 19.45 8.24
N GLU A 5 1.11 20.74 7.91
CA GLU A 5 0.77 21.20 6.56
C GLU A 5 1.92 20.85 5.60
N PRO A 6 1.60 20.55 4.32
CA PRO A 6 2.63 20.24 3.34
C PRO A 6 3.44 21.49 2.96
N ASN A 7 4.63 21.29 2.41
CA ASN A 7 5.56 22.38 2.06
C ASN A 7 5.25 23.05 0.71
N GLY A 8 4.49 22.39 -0.16
CA GLY A 8 4.20 22.90 -1.50
C GLY A 8 3.27 24.11 -1.53
N PRO A 9 3.23 24.83 -2.67
CA PRO A 9 2.50 26.09 -2.81
C PRO A 9 0.98 25.92 -2.75
N PHE A 10 0.45 24.75 -3.11
CA PHE A 10 -0.99 24.51 -3.14
C PHE A 10 -1.50 23.94 -1.82
N LYS A 11 -2.66 24.42 -1.39
CA LYS A 11 -3.45 23.71 -0.38
C LYS A 11 -4.09 22.47 -1.01
N VAL A 12 -4.34 21.46 -0.17
CA VAL A 12 -4.73 20.13 -0.65
C VAL A 12 -6.15 19.78 -0.26
N GLY A 13 -6.89 19.31 -1.26
CA GLY A 13 -8.24 18.80 -1.15
C GLY A 13 -8.22 17.29 -1.04
N ILE A 14 -9.27 16.71 -0.45
CA ILE A 14 -9.48 15.27 -0.43
C ILE A 14 -10.94 14.90 -0.65
N VAL A 15 -11.19 13.91 -1.51
CA VAL A 15 -12.51 13.28 -1.69
C VAL A 15 -12.38 11.77 -1.82
N ASP A 16 -13.42 11.02 -1.47
CA ASP A 16 -13.50 9.58 -1.65
C ASP A 16 -14.42 9.19 -2.81
N VAL A 17 -13.97 8.23 -3.61
CA VAL A 17 -14.68 7.68 -4.75
C VAL A 17 -14.84 6.18 -4.53
N GLU A 18 -16.09 5.69 -4.49
CA GLU A 18 -16.40 4.27 -4.53
C GLU A 18 -17.41 3.99 -5.64
N VAL A 19 -17.07 3.08 -6.56
CA VAL A 19 -17.88 2.72 -7.73
C VAL A 19 -17.82 1.19 -7.93
N PRO A 20 -18.90 0.54 -8.41
CA PRO A 20 -18.85 -0.85 -8.87
C PRO A 20 -17.82 -1.05 -9.97
N VAL A 21 -17.18 -2.22 -9.96
CA VAL A 21 -16.21 -2.61 -10.99
C VAL A 21 -16.94 -3.04 -12.25
N ARG A 22 -16.33 -2.84 -13.42
CA ARG A 22 -16.89 -3.32 -14.70
C ARG A 22 -17.07 -4.83 -14.78
N THR A 23 -16.12 -5.59 -14.23
CA THR A 23 -16.11 -7.05 -14.27
C THR A 23 -15.89 -7.58 -12.86
N PRO A 24 -16.98 -7.92 -12.15
CA PRO A 24 -16.93 -8.64 -10.89
C PRO A 24 -16.06 -9.90 -11.01
N ARG A 25 -15.24 -10.22 -10.00
CA ARG A 25 -14.53 -11.51 -9.95
C ARG A 25 -13.99 -11.86 -8.57
N ASP A 26 -13.72 -13.14 -8.37
CA ASP A 26 -13.08 -13.66 -7.17
C ASP A 26 -11.59 -13.95 -7.36
N PHE A 27 -10.82 -13.63 -6.33
CA PHE A 27 -9.40 -13.94 -6.24
C PHE A 27 -9.13 -14.95 -5.12
N ILE A 28 -10.14 -15.68 -4.66
CA ILE A 28 -9.97 -16.69 -3.61
C ILE A 28 -9.21 -17.89 -4.21
N PRO A 29 -8.02 -18.26 -3.69
CA PRO A 29 -7.31 -19.44 -4.15
C PRO A 29 -8.16 -20.70 -4.01
N SER A 30 -8.05 -21.63 -4.97
CA SER A 30 -8.89 -22.84 -5.05
C SER A 30 -8.85 -23.72 -3.79
N TYR A 31 -7.71 -23.76 -3.08
CA TYR A 31 -7.58 -24.53 -1.84
C TYR A 31 -8.23 -23.86 -0.61
N LEU A 32 -8.65 -22.58 -0.70
CA LEU A 32 -9.33 -21.88 0.38
C LEU A 32 -10.84 -21.99 0.22
N SER A 33 -11.49 -22.51 1.27
CA SER A 33 -12.95 -22.55 1.31
C SER A 33 -13.53 -21.14 1.38
N ARG A 34 -14.42 -20.80 0.43
CA ARG A 34 -15.21 -19.56 0.41
C ARG A 34 -15.84 -19.25 1.79
N THR A 35 -16.37 -20.27 2.46
CA THR A 35 -16.99 -20.14 3.80
C THR A 35 -16.05 -19.71 4.93
N ARG A 36 -14.73 -19.91 4.78
CA ARG A 36 -13.72 -19.50 5.78
C ARG A 36 -13.30 -18.05 5.57
N VAL A 37 -13.20 -17.62 4.31
CA VAL A 37 -12.83 -16.26 3.92
C VAL A 37 -14.04 -15.33 4.08
N ASN A 38 -15.16 -15.68 3.46
CA ASN A 38 -16.37 -14.89 3.37
C ASN A 38 -17.52 -15.53 4.15
N LYS A 39 -17.97 -14.86 5.22
CA LYS A 39 -19.05 -15.33 6.09
C LYS A 39 -20.39 -14.95 5.51
N LEU A 40 -21.38 -15.82 5.59
CA LEU A 40 -22.75 -15.53 5.15
C LEU A 40 -23.64 -14.98 6.27
N SER A 41 -24.68 -14.26 5.86
CA SER A 41 -25.80 -13.83 6.68
C SER A 41 -27.14 -14.10 5.98
N LYS A 42 -28.21 -14.27 6.75
CA LYS A 42 -29.59 -14.38 6.26
C LYS A 42 -30.47 -13.53 7.17
N ASN A 43 -31.21 -12.58 6.59
CA ASN A 43 -32.02 -11.60 7.31
C ASN A 43 -31.25 -10.87 8.44
N GLY A 44 -30.00 -10.47 8.15
CA GLY A 44 -29.10 -9.79 9.10
C GLY A 44 -28.50 -10.67 10.20
N LYS A 45 -28.86 -11.96 10.27
CA LYS A 45 -28.30 -12.91 11.24
C LYS A 45 -27.16 -13.72 10.61
N LYS A 46 -26.09 -13.96 11.39
CA LYS A 46 -24.93 -14.74 10.93
C LYS A 46 -25.35 -16.18 10.64
N VAL A 47 -24.95 -16.69 9.48
CA VAL A 47 -25.10 -18.12 9.14
C VAL A 47 -23.89 -18.88 9.67
N GLY A 48 -24.13 -20.01 10.34
CA GLY A 48 -23.06 -20.88 10.83
C GLY A 48 -22.32 -21.58 9.69
N ASN A 49 -21.03 -21.86 9.85
CA ASN A 49 -20.18 -22.41 8.79
C ASN A 49 -20.73 -23.72 8.18
N GLY A 50 -21.33 -24.60 8.99
CA GLY A 50 -21.94 -25.85 8.48
C GLY A 50 -23.12 -25.59 7.54
N LYS A 51 -23.99 -24.63 7.87
CA LYS A 51 -25.10 -24.22 6.99
C LYS A 51 -24.59 -23.48 5.76
N ALA A 52 -23.59 -22.61 5.91
CA ALA A 52 -22.96 -21.91 4.78
C ALA A 52 -22.35 -22.92 3.78
N LYS A 53 -21.67 -23.97 4.27
CA LYS A 53 -21.16 -25.05 3.41
C LYS A 53 -22.26 -25.73 2.61
N LYS A 54 -23.43 -26.00 3.21
CA LYS A 54 -24.57 -26.58 2.49
C LYS A 54 -25.11 -25.64 1.41
N VAL A 55 -25.16 -24.33 1.69
CA VAL A 55 -25.59 -23.31 0.72
C VAL A 55 -24.66 -23.30 -0.49
N TYR A 56 -23.34 -23.29 -0.25
CA TYR A 56 -22.35 -23.32 -1.32
C TYR A 56 -22.30 -24.65 -2.06
N ALA A 57 -22.47 -25.79 -1.38
CA ALA A 57 -22.56 -27.08 -2.04
C ALA A 57 -23.79 -27.16 -2.96
N ALA A 58 -24.92 -26.58 -2.56
CA ALA A 58 -26.10 -26.49 -3.41
C ALA A 58 -25.90 -25.56 -4.60
N PHE A 59 -25.16 -24.44 -4.43
CA PHE A 59 -24.75 -23.59 -5.56
C PHE A 59 -23.88 -24.36 -6.55
N THR A 60 -22.83 -25.03 -6.07
CA THR A 60 -21.91 -25.79 -6.93
C THR A 60 -22.62 -26.95 -7.64
N ALA A 61 -23.53 -27.67 -6.97
CA ALA A 61 -24.30 -28.73 -7.62
C ALA A 61 -25.19 -28.19 -8.75
N GLY A 62 -25.81 -27.02 -8.56
CA GLY A 62 -26.59 -26.38 -9.61
C GLY A 62 -25.78 -25.94 -10.84
N LEU A 63 -24.49 -25.64 -10.65
CA LEU A 63 -23.56 -25.34 -11.75
C LEU A 63 -23.14 -26.60 -12.54
N GLU A 64 -23.14 -27.78 -11.92
CA GLU A 64 -22.80 -29.05 -12.58
C GLU A 64 -23.99 -29.62 -13.39
N GLU A 65 -25.22 -29.23 -13.05
CA GLU A 65 -26.45 -29.64 -13.75
C GLU A 65 -26.73 -28.77 -14.99
N ASP A 66 -26.25 -27.53 -15.03
CA ASP A 66 -26.29 -26.64 -16.19
C ASP A 66 -25.02 -26.89 -17.04
N GLU A 67 -25.13 -27.65 -18.14
CA GLU A 67 -24.00 -27.93 -19.06
C GLU A 67 -23.44 -26.68 -19.79
N ASN A 68 -23.95 -25.48 -19.48
CA ASN A 68 -23.49 -24.22 -20.03
C ASN A 68 -22.31 -23.67 -19.21
N GLU A 69 -21.22 -23.27 -19.87
CA GLU A 69 -20.13 -22.55 -19.21
C GLU A 69 -20.67 -21.23 -18.64
N VAL A 70 -20.75 -21.12 -17.32
CA VAL A 70 -21.07 -19.86 -16.65
C VAL A 70 -19.87 -18.91 -16.82
N GLU A 71 -20.02 -17.92 -17.70
CA GLU A 71 -18.96 -16.95 -18.03
C GLU A 71 -18.43 -16.19 -16.79
N ASP A 72 -19.29 -15.92 -15.79
CA ASP A 72 -18.91 -15.26 -14.54
C ASP A 72 -19.46 -15.97 -13.29
N LEU A 73 -18.67 -16.91 -12.77
CA LEU A 73 -18.95 -17.66 -11.52
C LEU A 73 -19.22 -16.76 -10.31
N ALA A 74 -18.66 -15.55 -10.30
CA ALA A 74 -18.75 -14.67 -9.15
C ALA A 74 -20.11 -13.94 -9.17
N GLU A 75 -20.56 -13.47 -10.33
CA GLU A 75 -21.88 -12.87 -10.50
C GLU A 75 -22.99 -13.90 -10.24
N ALA A 76 -22.87 -15.11 -10.80
CA ALA A 76 -23.81 -16.21 -10.54
C ALA A 76 -23.89 -16.59 -9.06
N GLU A 77 -22.76 -16.52 -8.31
CA GLU A 77 -22.78 -16.73 -6.86
C GLU A 77 -23.64 -15.67 -6.16
N ASP A 78 -23.48 -14.40 -6.51
CA ASP A 78 -24.20 -13.30 -5.88
C ASP A 78 -25.70 -13.40 -6.16
N GLU A 79 -26.07 -13.68 -7.41
CA GLU A 79 -27.47 -13.91 -7.82
C GLU A 79 -28.09 -15.09 -7.07
N TYR A 80 -27.38 -16.22 -6.98
CA TYR A 80 -27.85 -17.38 -6.25
C TYR A 80 -28.02 -17.09 -4.75
N LEU A 81 -27.04 -16.44 -4.13
CA LEU A 81 -27.11 -16.06 -2.72
C LEU A 81 -28.31 -15.13 -2.49
N GLU A 82 -28.50 -14.13 -3.35
CA GLU A 82 -29.62 -13.18 -3.27
C GLU A 82 -30.97 -13.87 -3.43
N ALA A 83 -31.16 -14.69 -4.47
CA ALA A 83 -32.39 -15.44 -4.72
C ALA A 83 -32.79 -16.33 -3.53
N ASN A 84 -31.81 -16.84 -2.79
CA ASN A 84 -32.02 -17.68 -1.62
C ASN A 84 -32.06 -16.91 -0.28
N GLY A 85 -32.04 -15.57 -0.33
CA GLY A 85 -32.10 -14.67 0.82
C GLY A 85 -30.84 -14.66 1.69
N PHE A 86 -29.70 -15.06 1.13
CA PHE A 86 -28.38 -14.98 1.74
C PHE A 86 -27.65 -13.71 1.28
N ARG A 87 -26.73 -13.22 2.12
CA ARG A 87 -25.84 -12.09 1.80
C ARG A 87 -24.45 -12.34 2.36
N LEU A 88 -23.43 -11.90 1.64
CA LEU A 88 -22.08 -11.84 2.16
C LEU A 88 -22.02 -10.87 3.35
N ARG A 89 -21.39 -11.31 4.44
CA ARG A 89 -21.09 -10.49 5.63
C ARG A 89 -19.63 -10.06 5.61
N SER A 90 -18.77 -10.84 4.98
CA SER A 90 -17.44 -10.41 4.56
C SER A 90 -17.18 -10.68 3.08
N SER A 91 -16.37 -9.81 2.46
CA SER A 91 -16.09 -9.76 1.01
C SER A 91 -14.59 -9.57 0.77
N THR A 92 -13.77 -10.38 1.45
CA THR A 92 -12.33 -10.40 1.23
C THR A 92 -12.02 -11.20 -0.03
N LEU A 93 -11.10 -10.69 -0.86
CA LEU A 93 -10.73 -11.29 -2.16
C LEU A 93 -11.89 -11.39 -3.17
N HIS A 94 -12.94 -10.60 -2.95
CA HIS A 94 -14.15 -10.56 -3.77
C HIS A 94 -14.25 -9.15 -4.35
N PHE A 95 -13.87 -9.02 -5.63
CA PHE A 95 -13.70 -7.74 -6.31
C PHE A 95 -15.04 -7.31 -6.92
N ARG A 96 -15.66 -6.30 -6.31
CA ARG A 96 -17.01 -5.81 -6.65
C ARG A 96 -17.12 -4.31 -6.77
N THR A 97 -16.43 -3.59 -5.89
CA THR A 97 -16.34 -2.14 -5.98
C THR A 97 -14.90 -1.74 -5.67
N ILE A 98 -14.47 -0.66 -6.31
CA ILE A 98 -13.16 -0.05 -6.09
C ILE A 98 -13.36 1.20 -5.23
N LEU A 99 -12.48 1.41 -4.25
CA LEU A 99 -12.48 2.59 -3.37
C LEU A 99 -11.11 3.24 -3.41
N PHE A 100 -11.05 4.54 -3.65
CA PHE A 100 -9.84 5.32 -3.51
C PHE A 100 -10.13 6.73 -2.98
N SER A 101 -9.11 7.36 -2.40
CA SER A 101 -9.13 8.78 -2.02
C SER A 101 -8.35 9.57 -3.07
N LEU A 102 -8.94 10.66 -3.59
CA LEU A 102 -8.24 11.63 -4.42
C LEU A 102 -7.69 12.74 -3.53
N TYR A 103 -6.37 12.93 -3.53
CA TYR A 103 -5.69 14.11 -3.02
C TYR A 103 -5.34 15.00 -4.19
N TYR A 104 -5.63 16.30 -4.10
CA TYR A 104 -5.49 17.20 -5.26
C TYR A 104 -5.19 18.65 -4.84
N PRO A 105 -4.50 19.43 -5.69
CA PRO A 105 -4.27 20.85 -5.49
C PRO A 105 -5.59 21.62 -5.55
N CYS A 106 -5.78 22.55 -4.62
CA CYS A 106 -7.00 23.33 -4.49
C CYS A 106 -6.93 24.65 -5.26
N ALA A 107 -8.12 25.19 -5.56
CA ALA A 107 -8.27 26.59 -5.91
C ALA A 107 -7.75 27.49 -4.78
N GLU A 108 -7.18 28.64 -5.15
CA GLU A 108 -6.76 29.66 -4.21
C GLU A 108 -7.97 30.22 -3.46
N LEU A 109 -7.97 30.06 -2.14
CA LEU A 109 -9.02 30.53 -1.25
C LEU A 109 -8.41 31.33 -0.11
N SER A 110 -9.12 32.37 0.34
CA SER A 110 -8.73 33.10 1.55
C SER A 110 -8.70 32.16 2.78
N ALA A 111 -7.85 32.44 3.76
CA ALA A 111 -7.75 31.63 4.98
C ALA A 111 -9.11 31.45 5.70
N SER A 112 -9.96 32.49 5.67
CA SER A 112 -11.32 32.45 6.22
C SER A 112 -12.23 31.46 5.48
N GLN A 113 -12.16 31.43 4.14
CA GLN A 113 -12.90 30.44 3.34
C GLN A 113 -12.36 29.03 3.56
N LEU A 114 -11.03 28.87 3.57
CA LEU A 114 -10.38 27.58 3.77
C LEU A 114 -10.81 26.91 5.08
N ASN A 115 -10.93 27.70 6.16
CA ASN A 115 -11.37 27.24 7.49
C ASN A 115 -12.81 26.73 7.56
N LYS A 116 -13.63 27.04 6.56
CA LYS A 116 -14.97 26.47 6.41
C LYS A 116 -14.91 24.99 6.01
N TYR A 117 -13.90 24.61 5.21
CA TYR A 117 -13.65 23.23 4.81
C TYR A 117 -12.92 22.47 5.93
N LYS A 118 -13.48 21.31 6.30
CA LYS A 118 -13.00 20.52 7.43
C LYS A 118 -12.02 19.45 6.99
N ARG A 119 -11.02 19.22 7.83
CA ARG A 119 -10.07 18.12 7.70
C ARG A 119 -10.75 16.78 8.03
N PRO A 120 -10.41 15.69 7.32
CA PRO A 120 -10.98 14.37 7.58
C PRO A 120 -10.48 13.81 8.90
N LYS A 121 -11.09 12.71 9.36
CA LYS A 121 -10.53 11.87 10.43
C LYS A 121 -9.58 10.84 9.82
N TRP A 122 -8.41 10.64 10.43
CA TRP A 122 -7.40 9.69 9.93
C TRP A 122 -7.93 8.25 9.83
N LEU A 123 -8.64 7.76 10.86
CA LEU A 123 -9.31 6.44 10.80
C LEU A 123 -10.53 6.39 9.85
N GLY A 124 -11.00 7.53 9.35
CA GLY A 124 -12.24 7.61 8.58
C GLY A 124 -13.50 7.18 9.37
N PHE A 125 -14.65 7.24 8.70
CA PHE A 125 -15.95 6.85 9.23
C PHE A 125 -16.50 5.58 8.58
N PRO A 126 -17.33 4.80 9.30
CA PRO A 126 -17.83 5.03 10.67
C PRO A 126 -16.81 4.71 11.78
N LEU A 127 -16.54 5.70 12.64
CA LEU A 127 -15.44 5.65 13.61
C LEU A 127 -15.50 4.43 14.52
N GLU A 128 -16.68 4.10 15.09
CA GLU A 128 -16.82 2.94 15.99
C GLU A 128 -16.49 1.60 15.32
N LYS A 129 -16.80 1.44 14.03
CA LYS A 129 -16.49 0.20 13.32
C LYS A 129 -15.03 0.17 12.87
N THR A 130 -14.49 1.28 12.39
CA THR A 130 -13.08 1.35 12.01
C THR A 130 -12.16 1.22 13.23
N THR A 131 -12.55 1.76 14.38
CA THR A 131 -11.82 1.53 15.65
C THR A 131 -11.91 0.09 16.10
N LYS A 132 -13.07 -0.58 15.94
CA LYS A 132 -13.18 -2.03 16.18
C LYS A 132 -12.29 -2.85 15.25
N ALA A 133 -12.14 -2.45 13.99
CA ALA A 133 -11.24 -3.11 13.05
C ALA A 133 -9.77 -2.91 13.46
N ALA A 134 -9.36 -1.67 13.77
CA ALA A 134 -8.06 -1.35 14.32
C ALA A 134 -7.78 -2.09 15.65
N TRP A 135 -8.79 -2.20 16.52
CA TRP A 135 -8.71 -2.97 17.77
C TRP A 135 -8.58 -4.48 17.51
N SER A 136 -9.28 -5.02 16.51
CA SER A 136 -9.12 -6.42 16.13
C SER A 136 -7.70 -6.71 15.67
N TYR A 137 -7.09 -5.81 14.92
CA TYR A 137 -5.69 -5.91 14.51
C TYR A 137 -4.74 -5.80 15.72
N ILE A 138 -4.93 -4.78 16.57
CA ILE A 138 -4.12 -4.59 17.78
C ILE A 138 -4.27 -5.76 18.77
N GLY A 139 -5.46 -6.36 18.85
CA GLY A 139 -5.72 -7.54 19.65
C GLY A 139 -4.95 -8.78 19.21
N GLU A 140 -4.48 -8.84 17.95
CA GLU A 140 -3.62 -9.93 17.46
C GLU A 140 -2.23 -9.89 18.14
N TYR A 141 -1.83 -8.75 18.73
CA TYR A 141 -0.62 -8.62 19.56
C TYR A 141 -0.80 -9.14 21.01
N GLY A 142 -1.96 -9.69 21.37
CA GLY A 142 -2.19 -10.34 22.65
C GLY A 142 -2.01 -9.41 23.86
N PHE A 143 -1.20 -9.82 24.84
CA PHE A 143 -0.94 -9.05 26.08
C PHE A 143 -0.34 -7.65 25.83
N TRP A 144 0.31 -7.44 24.68
CA TRP A 144 0.90 -6.16 24.30
C TRP A 144 -0.13 -5.15 23.80
N ALA A 145 -1.34 -5.58 23.42
CA ALA A 145 -2.43 -4.72 22.97
C ALA A 145 -2.72 -3.55 23.93
N ARG A 146 -2.49 -3.75 25.25
CA ARG A 146 -2.72 -2.72 26.27
C ARG A 146 -1.78 -1.51 26.16
N PHE A 147 -0.58 -1.70 25.63
CA PHE A 147 0.38 -0.61 25.40
C PHE A 147 0.02 0.23 24.17
N PHE A 148 -0.80 -0.33 23.26
CA PHE A 148 -1.30 0.38 22.08
C PHE A 148 -2.66 1.09 22.33
N VAL A 149 -3.27 0.99 23.52
CA VAL A 149 -4.53 1.71 23.82
C VAL A 149 -4.39 3.23 23.69
N PRO A 150 -3.34 3.89 24.25
CA PRO A 150 -3.14 5.32 24.04
C PRO A 150 -2.98 5.66 22.55
N ALA A 151 -2.34 4.77 21.79
CA ALA A 151 -2.16 4.93 20.35
C ALA A 151 -3.50 5.01 19.61
N ILE A 152 -4.46 4.16 19.93
CA ILE A 152 -5.79 4.18 19.29
C ILE A 152 -6.52 5.51 19.52
N PHE A 153 -6.46 6.06 20.74
CA PHE A 153 -7.06 7.36 21.03
C PHE A 153 -6.40 8.50 20.22
N THR A 154 -5.08 8.44 20.03
CA THR A 154 -4.36 9.36 19.15
C THR A 154 -4.84 9.22 17.70
N LEU A 155 -4.92 8.00 17.16
CA LEU A 155 -5.41 7.72 15.81
C LEU A 155 -6.86 8.19 15.59
N MET A 156 -7.73 8.02 16.58
CA MET A 156 -9.13 8.50 16.55
C MET A 156 -9.25 10.03 16.48
N ASN A 157 -8.28 10.74 17.05
CA ASN A 157 -8.28 12.20 17.14
C ASN A 157 -7.37 12.88 16.13
N ALA A 158 -6.62 12.10 15.36
CA ALA A 158 -5.77 12.57 14.29
C ALA A 158 -6.57 13.07 13.09
N ARG A 159 -6.06 14.13 12.47
CA ARG A 159 -6.61 14.73 11.26
C ARG A 159 -5.49 15.03 10.26
N PRO A 160 -5.54 14.42 9.05
CA PRO A 160 -4.71 14.81 7.92
C PRO A 160 -4.76 16.31 7.62
N ALA A 161 -3.75 16.82 6.93
CA ALA A 161 -3.69 18.21 6.50
C ALA A 161 -4.73 18.55 5.42
N ALA A 162 -4.99 17.61 4.52
CA ALA A 162 -5.96 17.77 3.45
C ALA A 162 -7.37 18.11 3.96
N ARG A 163 -8.17 18.80 3.13
CA ARG A 163 -9.51 19.29 3.50
C ARG A 163 -10.56 18.76 2.53
N VAL A 164 -11.72 18.39 3.07
CA VAL A 164 -12.70 17.63 2.31
C VAL A 164 -13.51 18.52 1.35
N GLY A 165 -13.51 18.17 0.07
CA GLY A 165 -14.40 18.75 -0.93
C GLY A 165 -14.11 20.19 -1.35
N ILE A 166 -12.86 20.67 -1.18
CA ILE A 166 -12.45 21.97 -1.71
C ILE A 166 -12.49 21.92 -3.25
N PRO A 167 -12.86 23.01 -3.96
CA PRO A 167 -12.76 23.05 -5.42
C PRO A 167 -11.35 22.77 -5.95
N LEU A 168 -11.27 22.11 -7.10
CA LEU A 168 -10.01 21.81 -7.80
C LEU A 168 -9.30 23.10 -8.20
N GLY A 169 -7.97 23.10 -8.12
CA GLY A 169 -7.13 24.22 -8.58
C GLY A 169 -7.07 24.33 -10.10
N ASP A 170 -6.43 25.39 -10.58
CA ASP A 170 -6.15 25.57 -12.00
C ASP A 170 -4.80 24.91 -12.35
N PRO A 171 -4.75 23.92 -13.26
CA PRO A 171 -3.50 23.25 -13.62
C PRO A 171 -2.50 24.22 -14.28
N THR A 172 -2.95 25.28 -14.94
CA THR A 172 -2.06 26.25 -15.58
C THR A 172 -1.16 27.00 -14.60
N LYS A 173 -1.50 26.97 -13.30
CA LYS A 173 -0.69 27.55 -12.21
C LYS A 173 0.37 26.58 -11.69
N VAL A 174 0.35 25.31 -12.09
CA VAL A 174 1.36 24.33 -11.67
C VAL A 174 2.63 24.58 -12.48
N PRO A 175 3.78 24.83 -11.81
CA PRO A 175 5.05 24.98 -12.49
C PRO A 175 5.41 23.73 -13.30
N SER A 176 6.03 23.92 -14.46
CA SER A 176 6.48 22.84 -15.35
C SER A 176 7.47 21.88 -14.69
N ASP A 177 8.33 22.43 -13.84
CA ASP A 177 9.32 21.72 -13.04
C ASP A 177 8.72 21.15 -11.74
N MET A 178 7.42 21.36 -11.50
CA MET A 178 6.71 21.00 -10.28
C MET A 178 7.43 21.47 -9.01
N GLY A 179 8.14 22.61 -9.08
CA GLY A 179 8.90 23.18 -7.98
C GLY A 179 10.33 22.63 -7.82
N CYS A 180 10.83 21.78 -8.72
CA CYS A 180 12.23 21.30 -8.68
C CYS A 180 13.23 22.39 -9.14
N GLY A 181 12.77 23.43 -9.83
CA GLY A 181 13.66 24.40 -10.47
C GLY A 181 14.19 23.83 -11.78
N ALA A 182 13.66 24.30 -12.90
CA ALA A 182 14.04 23.87 -14.25
C ALA A 182 15.58 23.81 -14.46
N ALA A 183 16.03 22.76 -15.16
CA ALA A 183 17.32 22.73 -15.83
C ALA A 183 17.29 23.75 -17.00
N GLY A 184 17.53 25.02 -16.68
CA GLY A 184 17.68 26.11 -17.65
C GLY A 184 16.39 26.83 -18.06
N ASP A 185 16.56 28.04 -18.61
CA ASP A 185 15.47 28.93 -19.04
C ASP A 185 14.60 28.35 -20.18
N ALA A 186 15.10 27.35 -20.92
CA ALA A 186 14.37 26.69 -22.00
C ALA A 186 13.20 25.81 -21.51
N MET A 187 13.28 25.21 -20.31
CA MET A 187 12.28 24.24 -19.81
C MET A 187 11.15 24.90 -18.99
N LYS A 188 11.22 26.21 -18.75
CA LYS A 188 10.20 27.00 -18.03
C LYS A 188 8.87 27.13 -18.79
N SER A 189 8.82 26.78 -20.08
CA SER A 189 7.63 26.93 -20.93
C SER A 189 6.64 25.76 -20.89
N VAL A 190 6.99 24.61 -20.28
CA VAL A 190 6.13 23.41 -20.24
C VAL A 190 5.04 23.56 -19.17
N THR A 191 4.24 24.63 -19.23
CA THR A 191 3.10 24.78 -18.32
C THR A 191 2.14 23.61 -18.54
N THR A 192 1.84 22.87 -17.47
CA THR A 192 0.99 21.69 -17.59
C THR A 192 -0.46 22.16 -17.71
N GLN A 193 -1.07 21.97 -18.88
CA GLN A 193 -2.52 22.24 -19.04
C GLN A 193 -3.39 21.25 -18.24
N LYS A 194 -2.77 20.18 -17.71
CA LYS A 194 -3.39 19.08 -16.98
C LYS A 194 -2.53 18.72 -15.76
N PHE A 195 -3.15 18.31 -14.67
CA PHE A 195 -2.45 17.82 -13.49
C PHE A 195 -1.83 16.43 -13.73
N PRO A 196 -0.54 16.24 -13.45
CA PRO A 196 0.07 14.90 -13.43
C PRO A 196 -0.65 14.00 -12.40
N VAL A 197 -0.89 12.75 -12.80
CA VAL A 197 -1.64 11.79 -11.98
C VAL A 197 -0.72 10.74 -11.38
N ILE A 198 -0.93 10.45 -10.09
CA ILE A 198 -0.26 9.38 -9.35
C ILE A 198 -1.30 8.39 -8.85
N VAL A 199 -1.13 7.10 -9.13
CA VAL A 199 -1.87 6.02 -8.45
C VAL A 199 -0.99 5.49 -7.32
N PHE A 200 -1.52 5.49 -6.09
CA PHE A 200 -0.78 5.10 -4.89
C PHE A 200 -1.33 3.82 -4.26
N CYS A 201 -0.44 2.85 -4.00
CA CYS A 201 -0.76 1.55 -3.40
C CYS A 201 -0.18 1.42 -1.97
N HIS A 202 -1.02 1.14 -0.98
CA HIS A 202 -0.59 1.04 0.42
C HIS A 202 0.02 -0.33 0.78
N GLY A 203 0.85 -0.35 1.83
CA GLY A 203 1.44 -1.56 2.42
C GLY A 203 0.45 -2.47 3.16
N LEU A 204 0.96 -3.59 3.70
CA LEU A 204 0.19 -4.49 4.57
C LEU A 204 -0.24 -3.74 5.84
N ALA A 205 -1.46 -4.00 6.31
CA ALA A 205 -2.11 -3.23 7.38
C ALA A 205 -2.17 -1.71 7.12
N GLY A 206 -1.99 -1.29 5.87
CA GLY A 206 -2.23 0.08 5.41
C GLY A 206 -3.72 0.33 5.15
N ASN A 207 -4.02 1.57 4.78
CA ASN A 207 -5.29 2.00 4.20
C ASN A 207 -5.03 3.29 3.39
N ARG A 208 -6.01 3.72 2.58
CA ARG A 208 -5.94 4.92 1.72
C ARG A 208 -5.68 6.25 2.45
N LEU A 209 -5.79 6.27 3.79
CA LEU A 209 -5.56 7.46 4.63
C LEU A 209 -4.29 7.35 5.48
N ALA A 210 -3.60 6.21 5.48
CA ALA A 210 -2.41 5.97 6.32
C ALA A 210 -1.13 6.64 5.79
N TYR A 211 -1.18 7.17 4.57
CA TYR A 211 -0.08 7.83 3.85
C TYR A 211 -0.48 9.26 3.49
N SER A 212 -1.32 9.88 4.33
CA SER A 212 -1.92 11.16 3.99
C SER A 212 -0.89 12.28 3.92
N GLN A 213 0.19 12.24 4.72
CA GLN A 213 1.30 13.19 4.62
C GLN A 213 2.00 13.08 3.28
N PHE A 214 2.41 11.88 2.87
CA PHE A 214 3.06 11.65 1.58
C PHE A 214 2.18 12.09 0.40
N CYS A 215 0.90 11.67 0.39
CA CYS A 215 -0.04 12.03 -0.68
C CYS A 215 -0.35 13.53 -0.70
N THR A 216 -0.42 14.18 0.47
CA THR A 216 -0.65 15.63 0.58
C THR A 216 0.58 16.42 0.14
N GLU A 217 1.78 15.97 0.51
CA GLU A 217 3.03 16.61 0.10
C GLU A 217 3.11 16.63 -1.44
N LEU A 218 2.94 15.48 -2.10
CA LEU A 218 2.90 15.41 -3.57
C LEU A 218 1.77 16.29 -4.15
N ALA A 219 0.54 16.20 -3.62
CA ALA A 219 -0.56 17.00 -4.14
C ALA A 219 -0.36 18.52 -3.99
N SER A 220 0.40 18.95 -2.96
CA SER A 220 0.72 20.36 -2.75
C SER A 220 1.67 20.95 -3.79
N TYR A 221 2.38 20.11 -4.54
CA TYR A 221 3.22 20.48 -5.68
C TYR A 221 2.51 20.35 -7.03
N GLY A 222 1.19 20.07 -7.03
CA GLY A 222 0.38 20.05 -8.26
C GLY A 222 0.06 18.67 -8.80
N PHE A 223 0.30 17.59 -8.05
CA PHE A 223 -0.11 16.24 -8.45
C PHE A 223 -1.56 15.94 -8.02
N VAL A 224 -2.27 15.14 -8.82
CA VAL A 224 -3.48 14.45 -8.35
C VAL A 224 -3.10 13.03 -7.94
N VAL A 225 -3.26 12.69 -6.67
CA VAL A 225 -2.90 11.37 -6.12
C VAL A 225 -4.16 10.56 -5.80
N ALA A 226 -4.36 9.46 -6.51
CA ALA A 226 -5.39 8.47 -6.26
C ALA A 226 -4.85 7.35 -5.36
N ALA A 227 -5.08 7.46 -4.05
CA ALA A 227 -4.69 6.45 -3.07
C ALA A 227 -5.75 5.35 -2.95
N ILE A 228 -5.44 4.14 -3.41
CA ILE A 228 -6.36 3.00 -3.43
C ILE A 228 -6.54 2.43 -2.02
N GLU A 229 -7.77 2.03 -1.68
CA GLU A 229 -8.06 1.14 -0.56
C GLU A 229 -8.18 -0.30 -1.05
N HIS A 230 -7.15 -1.10 -0.81
CA HIS A 230 -7.14 -2.49 -1.26
C HIS A 230 -8.10 -3.35 -0.42
N ARG A 231 -8.93 -4.16 -1.10
CA ARG A 231 -9.98 -5.01 -0.49
C ARG A 231 -9.65 -6.50 -0.54
N ASP A 232 -8.39 -6.79 -0.76
CA ASP A 232 -7.75 -8.11 -0.74
C ASP A 232 -7.57 -8.70 0.67
N GLY A 233 -8.01 -7.99 1.72
CA GLY A 233 -7.85 -8.38 3.12
C GLY A 233 -6.48 -8.05 3.71
N SER A 234 -5.65 -7.28 3.00
CA SER A 234 -4.35 -6.82 3.49
C SER A 234 -4.45 -5.56 4.35
N GLY A 235 -5.46 -4.71 4.17
CA GLY A 235 -5.65 -3.49 4.98
C GLY A 235 -6.23 -3.75 6.37
N LEU A 236 -6.17 -2.74 7.26
CA LEU A 236 -6.71 -2.82 8.64
C LEU A 236 -8.21 -3.14 8.68
N GLY A 237 -8.92 -2.74 7.64
CA GLY A 237 -10.30 -3.10 7.42
C GLY A 237 -11.03 -2.07 6.55
N SER A 238 -11.84 -2.56 5.61
CA SER A 238 -12.67 -1.74 4.74
C SER A 238 -14.14 -2.16 4.81
N TYR A 239 -15.00 -1.38 4.18
CA TYR A 239 -16.44 -1.63 4.10
C TYR A 239 -16.87 -1.51 2.64
N VAL A 240 -17.49 -2.57 2.14
CA VAL A 240 -18.15 -2.62 0.83
C VAL A 240 -19.63 -2.42 1.04
N TRP A 241 -20.24 -1.62 0.18
CA TRP A 241 -21.69 -1.51 0.16
C TRP A 241 -22.27 -2.51 -0.83
N THR A 242 -23.18 -3.36 -0.36
CA THR A 242 -23.80 -4.44 -1.14
C THR A 242 -25.32 -4.29 -1.07
N GLY A 243 -25.97 -4.00 -2.21
CA GLY A 243 -27.43 -4.13 -2.37
C GLY A 243 -28.26 -2.85 -2.47
N LEU A 244 -27.93 -1.90 -3.36
CA LEU A 244 -28.92 -0.88 -3.77
C LEU A 244 -30.07 -1.51 -4.55
N ASP A 245 -29.72 -2.34 -5.53
CA ASP A 245 -30.65 -2.84 -6.53
C ASP A 245 -31.67 -3.79 -5.89
N SER A 246 -31.24 -4.64 -4.95
CA SER A 246 -32.09 -5.49 -4.09
C SER A 246 -33.14 -4.70 -3.28
N ILE A 247 -32.77 -3.54 -2.74
CA ILE A 247 -33.69 -2.71 -1.94
C ILE A 247 -34.63 -1.90 -2.84
N MET A 248 -34.21 -1.60 -4.07
CA MET A 248 -35.04 -0.94 -5.08
C MET A 248 -35.96 -1.91 -5.84
N SER A 249 -35.57 -3.17 -6.00
CA SER A 249 -36.31 -4.23 -6.69
C SER A 249 -37.30 -4.99 -5.80
N THR A 250 -37.13 -4.92 -4.48
CA THR A 250 -38.08 -5.52 -3.55
C THR A 250 -39.43 -4.80 -3.62
N SER A 251 -40.41 -5.44 -4.27
CA SER A 251 -41.84 -5.10 -4.21
C SER A 251 -42.41 -5.14 -2.79
N ASP A 252 -41.65 -5.73 -1.85
CA ASP A 252 -42.05 -6.05 -0.49
C ASP A 252 -41.51 -5.04 0.55
N VAL A 253 -41.52 -3.74 0.23
CA VAL A 253 -41.32 -2.69 1.25
C VAL A 253 -42.61 -2.52 2.06
N LYS A 254 -42.91 -3.50 2.92
CA LYS A 254 -44.12 -3.52 3.79
C LYS A 254 -44.23 -2.34 4.76
N SER A 255 -43.21 -1.49 4.86
CA SER A 255 -43.21 -0.29 5.70
C SER A 255 -43.20 0.98 4.84
N PRO A 256 -44.32 1.72 4.76
CA PRO A 256 -44.40 3.00 4.04
C PRO A 256 -43.37 4.02 4.51
N SER A 257 -42.98 3.98 5.79
CA SER A 257 -41.95 4.85 6.36
C SER A 257 -40.54 4.47 5.91
N PHE A 258 -40.24 3.18 5.68
CA PHE A 258 -38.98 2.72 5.10
C PHE A 258 -38.88 3.10 3.62
N ALA A 259 -39.95 2.93 2.83
CA ALA A 259 -40.00 3.36 1.43
C ALA A 259 -39.84 4.88 1.27
N LYS A 260 -40.58 5.67 2.07
CA LYS A 260 -40.46 7.14 2.10
C LYS A 260 -39.06 7.58 2.50
N ARG A 261 -38.43 6.89 3.47
CA ARG A 261 -37.05 7.13 3.88
C ARG A 261 -36.04 6.78 2.78
N MET A 262 -36.17 5.64 2.10
CA MET A 262 -35.31 5.24 0.96
C MET A 262 -35.40 6.25 -0.19
N ARG A 263 -36.62 6.60 -0.62
CA ARG A 263 -36.83 7.61 -1.67
C ARG A 263 -36.25 8.97 -1.29
N LYS A 264 -36.42 9.39 -0.04
CA LYS A 264 -35.87 10.65 0.47
C LYS A 264 -34.34 10.62 0.65
N ASN A 265 -33.80 9.48 1.02
CA ASN A 265 -32.37 9.22 1.07
C ASN A 265 -31.80 9.36 -0.34
N VAL A 266 -32.30 8.63 -1.34
CA VAL A 266 -31.91 8.75 -2.75
C VAL A 266 -32.02 10.20 -3.27
N LYS A 267 -33.11 10.92 -2.95
CA LYS A 267 -33.29 12.34 -3.31
C LYS A 267 -32.29 13.31 -2.64
N MET A 268 -31.83 13.01 -1.43
CA MET A 268 -30.76 13.75 -0.74
C MET A 268 -29.36 13.27 -1.13
N GLY A 269 -29.29 12.50 -2.21
CA GLY A 269 -28.08 11.93 -2.76
C GLY A 269 -27.76 10.53 -2.24
N ALA A 270 -28.37 9.99 -1.17
CA ALA A 270 -27.93 8.89 -0.29
C ALA A 270 -27.56 7.50 -0.86
N ASN A 271 -27.21 7.38 -2.14
CA ASN A 271 -25.89 6.81 -2.46
C ASN A 271 -24.78 7.59 -1.70
N GLU A 272 -25.08 8.84 -1.35
CA GLU A 272 -24.34 9.91 -0.72
C GLU A 272 -24.59 10.11 0.81
N SER A 273 -24.79 9.06 1.62
CA SER A 273 -24.57 9.01 3.10
C SER A 273 -25.58 8.08 3.76
N VAL A 274 -25.24 6.79 3.90
CA VAL A 274 -25.99 5.81 4.71
C VAL A 274 -25.71 6.01 6.20
N LEU A 275 -25.80 7.25 6.68
CA LEU A 275 -25.79 7.53 8.11
C LEU A 275 -27.10 8.21 8.47
N ASN A 276 -27.88 7.49 9.30
CA ASN A 276 -29.16 7.85 9.90
C ASN A 276 -29.44 9.35 9.87
N LEU A 277 -30.58 9.76 9.28
CA LEU A 277 -31.56 10.72 9.82
C LEU A 277 -32.66 11.02 8.76
N THR A 278 -33.89 11.20 9.25
CA THR A 278 -35.08 11.71 8.54
C THR A 278 -35.10 13.26 8.47
N LEU A 279 -35.94 13.80 7.60
CA LEU A 279 -36.36 15.22 7.45
C LEU A 279 -37.74 15.17 6.78
N ASN A 280 -38.49 16.26 6.89
CA ASN A 280 -39.81 16.41 6.29
C ASN A 280 -39.70 17.32 5.04
N GLU A 281 -40.78 17.50 4.30
CA GLU A 281 -40.82 18.22 3.01
C GLU A 281 -40.57 19.74 3.13
N GLU A 282 -40.58 20.29 4.35
CA GLU A 282 -40.35 21.73 4.63
C GLU A 282 -39.01 22.04 5.33
N GLY A 283 -38.17 21.03 5.58
CA GLY A 283 -36.84 21.25 6.16
C GLY A 283 -36.74 21.36 7.69
N ASP A 284 -37.86 21.25 8.42
CA ASP A 284 -37.89 21.31 9.89
C ASP A 284 -37.80 19.95 10.60
N PHE A 285 -37.40 19.99 11.89
CA PHE A 285 -37.13 18.81 12.73
C PHE A 285 -38.40 18.27 13.43
N GLU A 286 -38.76 17.01 13.21
CA GLU A 286 -39.63 16.26 14.13
C GLU A 286 -38.85 15.20 14.91
N ASN A 287 -39.03 15.23 16.23
CA ASN A 287 -38.43 14.30 17.18
C ASN A 287 -39.47 13.24 17.60
N LYS A 288 -39.42 12.04 17.02
CA LYS A 288 -40.16 10.88 17.57
C LYS A 288 -39.39 9.56 17.44
N GLY A 289 -39.11 8.96 18.61
CA GLY A 289 -39.24 7.50 18.82
C GLY A 289 -38.01 6.62 18.59
N LYS A 290 -37.53 6.03 19.70
CA LYS A 290 -36.54 4.94 19.76
C LYS A 290 -36.97 3.73 18.90
N ASN A 291 -35.99 3.03 18.31
CA ASN A 291 -36.08 1.84 17.43
C ASN A 291 -36.31 2.06 15.92
N THR A 292 -35.44 2.85 15.27
CA THR A 292 -35.35 2.86 13.79
C THR A 292 -34.24 1.88 13.31
N PRO A 293 -34.53 0.89 12.45
CA PRO A 293 -33.49 0.00 11.91
C PRO A 293 -32.53 0.77 11.01
N CYS A 294 -31.24 0.57 11.27
CA CYS A 294 -30.11 1.21 10.62
C CYS A 294 -29.80 0.50 9.29
N LEU A 295 -29.76 1.23 8.17
CA LEU A 295 -29.26 0.71 6.87
C LEU A 295 -27.78 0.26 6.94
N PHE A 296 -27.10 0.53 8.08
CA PHE A 296 -25.75 0.04 8.34
C PHE A 296 -25.61 -1.46 8.61
N ASN A 297 -26.71 -2.19 8.74
CA ASN A 297 -26.68 -3.64 8.86
C ASN A 297 -26.41 -4.33 7.51
N ASP A 298 -26.42 -3.59 6.40
CA ASP A 298 -26.24 -4.08 5.03
C ASP A 298 -24.83 -3.83 4.44
N TYR A 299 -23.85 -3.44 5.28
CA TYR A 299 -22.45 -3.33 4.84
C TYR A 299 -21.72 -4.65 4.99
N THR A 300 -21.06 -5.04 3.90
CA THR A 300 -20.16 -6.17 3.88
C THR A 300 -18.77 -5.72 4.32
N LYS A 301 -18.19 -6.42 5.30
CA LYS A 301 -16.89 -6.04 5.85
C LYS A 301 -15.77 -6.66 5.03
N VAL A 302 -14.69 -5.93 4.84
CA VAL A 302 -13.42 -6.51 4.38
C VAL A 302 -12.47 -6.44 5.56
N PRO A 303 -12.46 -7.44 6.46
CA PRO A 303 -11.53 -7.45 7.57
C PRO A 303 -10.11 -7.72 7.08
N TYR A 304 -9.13 -7.34 7.91
CA TYR A 304 -7.79 -7.92 7.81
C TYR A 304 -7.90 -9.45 7.87
N LEU A 305 -7.17 -10.13 6.98
CA LEU A 305 -7.15 -11.58 6.84
C LEU A 305 -5.83 -12.18 7.36
N PRO A 306 -5.75 -12.50 8.66
CA PRO A 306 -4.69 -13.35 9.19
C PRO A 306 -4.79 -14.74 8.60
N PHE A 307 -3.63 -15.31 8.32
CA PHE A 307 -3.49 -16.63 7.71
C PHE A 307 -4.10 -17.72 8.60
N GLU A 308 -4.00 -17.58 9.91
CA GLU A 308 -4.57 -18.50 10.89
C GLU A 308 -6.10 -18.59 10.78
N LYS A 309 -6.78 -17.50 10.40
CA LYS A 309 -8.26 -17.50 10.27
C LYS A 309 -8.74 -18.41 9.14
N VAL A 310 -7.88 -18.66 8.15
CA VAL A 310 -8.18 -19.56 7.01
C VAL A 310 -7.53 -20.93 7.16
N GLY A 311 -6.80 -21.16 8.25
CA GLY A 311 -6.09 -22.41 8.53
C GLY A 311 -4.72 -22.51 7.85
N LEU A 312 -4.15 -21.36 7.50
CA LEU A 312 -2.77 -21.23 7.05
C LEU A 312 -1.85 -20.90 8.22
N ARG A 313 -0.55 -21.04 7.99
CA ARG A 313 0.45 -20.74 9.02
C ARG A 313 0.45 -19.25 9.36
N PRO A 314 0.67 -18.89 10.63
CA PRO A 314 0.85 -17.49 11.03
C PRO A 314 1.86 -16.76 10.16
N PHE A 315 1.68 -15.44 10.00
CA PHE A 315 2.61 -14.60 9.26
C PHE A 315 4.07 -14.72 9.74
N MET A 316 4.26 -14.88 11.06
CA MET A 316 5.59 -15.00 11.68
C MET A 316 6.20 -16.40 11.57
N ALA A 317 5.47 -17.38 11.06
CA ALA A 317 5.99 -18.72 10.81
C ALA A 317 6.62 -18.79 9.41
N GLU A 318 7.35 -19.85 9.12
CA GLU A 318 7.81 -20.11 7.76
C GLU A 318 6.61 -20.24 6.82
N GLN A 319 6.57 -19.41 5.80
CA GLN A 319 5.54 -19.41 4.78
C GLN A 319 5.87 -20.48 3.75
N GLY A 320 4.88 -21.21 3.25
CA GLY A 320 5.08 -22.12 2.11
C GLY A 320 4.11 -21.82 0.99
N GLU A 321 3.95 -22.78 0.08
CA GLU A 321 3.28 -22.53 -1.20
C GLU A 321 1.87 -21.97 -1.03
N LYS A 322 1.08 -22.48 -0.08
CA LYS A 322 -0.28 -21.98 0.17
C LYS A 322 -0.29 -20.54 0.70
N GLU A 323 0.65 -20.19 1.55
CA GLU A 323 0.77 -18.82 2.07
C GLU A 323 1.22 -17.85 0.97
N ILE A 324 2.19 -18.26 0.16
CA ILE A 324 2.70 -17.50 -0.99
C ILE A 324 1.61 -17.32 -2.04
N HIS A 325 0.87 -18.38 -2.40
CA HIS A 325 -0.25 -18.31 -3.35
C HIS A 325 -1.35 -17.36 -2.88
N LEU A 326 -1.64 -17.29 -1.58
CA LEU A 326 -2.58 -16.31 -1.05
C LEU A 326 -2.06 -14.88 -1.24
N ARG A 327 -0.76 -14.62 -1.04
CA ARG A 327 -0.16 -13.33 -1.34
C ARG A 327 -0.20 -13.01 -2.84
N GLN A 328 0.07 -13.97 -3.71
CA GLN A 328 -0.04 -13.77 -5.16
C GLN A 328 -1.48 -13.44 -5.59
N ALA A 329 -2.47 -14.08 -4.98
CA ALA A 329 -3.87 -13.76 -5.21
C ALA A 329 -4.22 -12.33 -4.76
N GLN A 330 -3.70 -11.90 -3.60
CA GLN A 330 -3.83 -10.51 -3.14
C GLN A 330 -3.20 -9.52 -4.11
N LEU A 331 -1.95 -9.76 -4.54
CA LEU A 331 -1.27 -8.93 -5.55
C LEU A 331 -2.05 -8.87 -6.87
N SER A 332 -2.67 -9.98 -7.27
CA SER A 332 -3.48 -10.05 -8.48
C SER A 332 -4.76 -9.23 -8.39
N MET A 333 -5.43 -9.24 -7.23
CA MET A 333 -6.57 -8.37 -6.97
C MET A 333 -6.15 -6.89 -6.96
N ARG A 334 -5.03 -6.57 -6.32
CA ARG A 334 -4.50 -5.20 -6.29
C ARG A 334 -4.18 -4.65 -7.67
N ALA A 335 -3.64 -5.49 -8.55
CA ALA A 335 -3.45 -5.14 -9.95
C ALA A 335 -4.78 -4.85 -10.69
N ALA A 336 -5.85 -5.62 -10.39
CA ALA A 336 -7.18 -5.32 -10.92
C ALA A 336 -7.74 -3.99 -10.39
N GLU A 337 -7.49 -3.70 -9.11
CA GLU A 337 -7.87 -2.42 -8.49
C GLU A 337 -7.16 -1.23 -9.17
N ILE A 338 -5.86 -1.35 -9.49
CA ILE A 338 -5.10 -0.32 -10.23
C ILE A 338 -5.74 -0.04 -11.60
N LEU A 339 -6.03 -1.08 -12.38
CA LEU A 339 -6.63 -0.95 -13.71
C LEU A 339 -8.00 -0.27 -13.64
N GLU A 340 -8.82 -0.63 -12.64
CA GLU A 340 -10.14 -0.05 -12.49
C GLU A 340 -10.09 1.40 -11.98
N THR A 341 -9.14 1.74 -11.13
CA THR A 341 -8.87 3.13 -10.76
C THR A 341 -8.54 3.99 -11.98
N MET A 342 -7.65 3.52 -12.87
CA MET A 342 -7.32 4.25 -14.10
C MET A 342 -8.52 4.44 -15.01
N TYR A 343 -9.37 3.42 -15.14
CA TYR A 343 -10.61 3.52 -15.90
C TYR A 343 -11.54 4.60 -15.34
N ILE A 344 -11.72 4.67 -14.02
CA ILE A 344 -12.56 5.69 -13.38
C ILE A 344 -11.95 7.08 -13.51
N LEU A 345 -10.63 7.21 -13.36
CA LEU A 345 -9.95 8.49 -13.57
C LEU A 345 -10.14 8.99 -15.01
N LYS A 346 -10.08 8.09 -16.00
CA LYS A 346 -10.39 8.40 -17.40
C LYS A 346 -11.81 8.91 -17.56
N ARG A 347 -12.80 8.23 -17.00
CA ARG A 347 -14.21 8.69 -16.99
C ARG A 347 -14.37 10.08 -16.38
N ILE A 348 -13.72 10.33 -15.23
CA ILE A 348 -13.74 11.66 -14.58
C ILE A 348 -13.14 12.71 -15.52
N ASN A 349 -12.01 12.40 -16.15
CA ASN A 349 -11.32 13.30 -17.07
C ASN A 349 -12.10 13.55 -18.38
N ASP A 350 -12.81 12.55 -18.89
CA ASP A 350 -13.66 12.67 -20.09
C ASP A 350 -14.92 13.54 -19.82
N GLY A 351 -15.20 13.82 -18.54
CA GLY A 351 -16.33 14.63 -18.11
C GLY A 351 -17.61 13.82 -17.86
N ASP A 352 -17.52 12.50 -17.67
CA ASP A 352 -18.64 11.59 -17.36
C ASP A 352 -19.19 11.76 -15.93
N SER A 353 -19.43 13.01 -15.54
CA SER A 353 -19.90 13.43 -14.21
C SER A 353 -21.26 12.83 -13.85
N ASP A 354 -22.10 12.62 -14.87
CA ASP A 354 -23.39 11.94 -14.75
C ASP A 354 -23.23 10.47 -14.39
N TRP A 355 -22.30 9.78 -15.06
CA TRP A 355 -22.06 8.36 -14.83
C TRP A 355 -21.55 8.14 -13.41
N ILE A 356 -20.55 8.90 -12.98
CA ILE A 356 -20.00 8.76 -11.62
C ILE A 356 -21.05 9.11 -10.55
N SER A 357 -21.91 10.11 -10.81
CA SER A 357 -22.98 10.46 -9.87
C SER A 357 -24.05 9.37 -9.75
N ARG A 358 -24.32 8.61 -10.83
CA ARG A 358 -25.30 7.52 -10.84
C ARG A 358 -24.75 6.23 -10.23
N HIS A 359 -23.51 5.86 -10.57
CA HIS A 359 -22.94 4.55 -10.23
C HIS A 359 -22.22 4.53 -8.88
N ARG A 360 -21.85 5.68 -8.33
CA ARG A 360 -21.18 5.71 -7.03
C ARG A 360 -22.03 5.09 -5.92
N THR A 361 -21.37 4.38 -5.00
CA THR A 361 -22.01 3.76 -3.83
C THR A 361 -21.87 4.58 -2.55
N ARG A 362 -21.11 5.70 -2.59
CA ARG A 362 -20.82 6.57 -1.45
C ARG A 362 -20.97 8.03 -1.78
N SER A 363 -21.00 8.83 -0.73
CA SER A 363 -21.03 10.29 -0.77
C SER A 363 -19.69 10.93 -0.89
N LEU A 364 -19.61 12.09 -1.54
CA LEU A 364 -18.40 12.87 -1.62
C LEU A 364 -18.07 13.40 -0.23
N GLY A 365 -17.07 12.81 0.42
CA GLY A 365 -16.59 13.26 1.72
C GLY A 365 -17.38 12.78 2.94
N ALA A 366 -18.49 12.03 2.79
CA ALA A 366 -19.23 11.58 3.98
C ALA A 366 -18.44 10.56 4.81
N ALA A 367 -17.65 9.70 4.16
CA ALA A 367 -16.74 8.78 4.84
C ALA A 367 -15.60 9.51 5.58
N LEU A 368 -15.26 10.70 5.10
CA LEU A 368 -14.13 11.49 5.58
C LEU A 368 -14.52 12.39 6.75
N LEU A 369 -15.72 13.00 6.69
CA LEU A 369 -16.23 13.95 7.68
C LEU A 369 -17.16 13.35 8.73
N GLY A 370 -17.81 12.23 8.40
CA GLY A 370 -18.92 11.70 9.16
C GLY A 370 -20.21 12.51 8.95
N THR A 371 -21.34 11.90 9.29
CA THR A 371 -22.70 12.38 8.95
C THR A 371 -22.97 13.82 9.34
N LYS A 372 -22.65 14.17 10.58
CA LYS A 372 -23.10 15.41 11.19
C LYS A 372 -22.42 16.59 10.51
N GLU A 373 -21.10 16.49 10.30
CA GLU A 373 -20.33 17.54 9.67
C GLU A 373 -20.55 17.57 8.16
N PHE A 374 -20.64 16.40 7.50
CA PHE A 374 -21.02 16.31 6.07
C PHE A 374 -22.36 17.02 5.80
N LYS A 375 -23.43 16.70 6.54
CA LYS A 375 -24.74 17.34 6.40
C LYS A 375 -24.70 18.84 6.67
N LYS A 376 -23.88 19.28 7.62
CA LYS A 376 -23.70 20.71 7.93
C LYS A 376 -22.98 21.43 6.78
N MET A 377 -21.94 20.84 6.20
CA MET A 377 -21.20 21.42 5.08
C MET A 377 -22.04 21.42 3.80
N ARG A 378 -22.78 20.34 3.51
CA ARG A 378 -23.71 20.26 2.36
C ARG A 378 -24.79 21.35 2.40
N ARG A 379 -25.44 21.56 3.56
CA ARG A 379 -26.44 22.63 3.75
C ARG A 379 -25.87 24.04 3.55
N LYS A 380 -24.57 24.22 3.77
CA LYS A 380 -23.88 25.50 3.56
C LYS A 380 -23.37 25.68 2.13
N GLY A 381 -23.65 24.73 1.23
CA GLY A 381 -23.12 24.73 -0.14
C GLY A 381 -21.61 24.52 -0.22
N LEU A 382 -20.96 24.05 0.85
CA LEU A 382 -19.50 23.84 0.87
C LEU A 382 -19.08 22.53 0.21
N ILE A 383 -19.98 21.54 0.13
CA ILE A 383 -19.71 20.27 -0.54
C ILE A 383 -20.75 20.14 -1.66
N PRO A 384 -20.39 20.39 -2.92
CA PRO A 384 -21.32 20.28 -4.03
C PRO A 384 -21.74 18.83 -4.29
N HIS A 385 -22.79 18.63 -5.09
CA HIS A 385 -23.17 17.29 -5.56
C HIS A 385 -22.02 16.68 -6.38
N SER A 386 -21.90 15.35 -6.41
CA SER A 386 -20.78 14.75 -7.15
C SER A 386 -20.73 15.12 -8.63
N TYR A 387 -21.89 15.22 -9.27
CA TYR A 387 -21.99 15.74 -10.63
C TYR A 387 -21.32 17.11 -10.77
N GLU A 388 -21.71 18.07 -9.94
CA GLU A 388 -21.15 19.44 -9.95
C GLU A 388 -19.66 19.45 -9.62
N PHE A 389 -19.24 18.63 -8.66
CA PHE A 389 -17.85 18.52 -8.25
C PHE A 389 -16.95 18.02 -9.39
N PHE A 390 -17.33 16.91 -10.04
CA PHE A 390 -16.51 16.29 -11.08
C PHE A 390 -16.64 16.96 -12.46
N ARG A 391 -17.66 17.80 -12.67
CA ARG A 391 -17.78 18.56 -13.92
C ARG A 391 -16.57 19.46 -14.18
N GLU A 392 -16.00 20.02 -13.12
CA GLU A 392 -14.82 20.89 -13.18
C GLU A 392 -13.50 20.12 -13.38
N TRP A 393 -13.53 18.78 -13.38
CA TRP A 393 -12.36 17.92 -13.59
C TRP A 393 -12.15 17.50 -15.04
N LYS A 394 -13.10 17.84 -15.92
CA LYS A 394 -13.03 17.52 -17.34
C LYS A 394 -11.76 18.11 -17.96
N ASP A 395 -11.00 17.27 -18.67
CA ASP A 395 -9.76 17.61 -19.35
C ASP A 395 -8.68 18.20 -18.42
N LYS A 396 -8.73 17.90 -17.12
CA LYS A 396 -7.77 18.40 -16.11
C LYS A 396 -6.74 17.39 -15.65
N LEU A 397 -6.85 16.12 -16.02
CA LEU A 397 -5.93 15.06 -15.59
C LEU A 397 -5.05 14.60 -16.75
N ASP A 398 -3.74 14.57 -16.52
CA ASP A 398 -2.81 13.94 -17.46
C ASP A 398 -2.77 12.44 -17.18
N LEU A 399 -3.50 11.70 -18.03
CA LEU A 399 -3.60 10.25 -17.99
C LEU A 399 -2.79 9.59 -19.11
N ASP A 400 -2.09 10.37 -19.94
CA ASP A 400 -1.27 9.87 -21.04
C ASP A 400 0.09 9.37 -20.52
N PHE A 401 0.57 9.96 -19.42
CA PHE A 401 1.81 9.54 -18.75
C PHE A 401 1.65 9.49 -17.21
N PRO A 402 0.82 8.58 -16.68
CA PRO A 402 0.54 8.49 -15.25
C PRO A 402 1.68 7.81 -14.49
N SER A 403 1.86 8.21 -13.22
CA SER A 403 2.86 7.61 -12.33
C SER A 403 2.23 6.54 -11.43
N LEU A 404 2.96 5.46 -11.17
CA LEU A 404 2.58 4.44 -10.21
C LEU A 404 3.54 4.46 -9.02
N VAL A 405 2.99 4.56 -7.81
CA VAL A 405 3.77 4.60 -6.56
C VAL A 405 3.22 3.58 -5.57
N GLY A 406 4.08 2.89 -4.82
CA GLY A 406 3.61 1.95 -3.80
C GLY A 406 4.62 1.70 -2.69
N HIS A 407 4.12 1.58 -1.47
CA HIS A 407 4.93 1.32 -0.28
C HIS A 407 4.79 -0.12 0.23
N SER A 408 5.88 -0.78 0.65
CA SER A 408 5.85 -2.09 1.30
C SER A 408 5.16 -3.15 0.44
N PHE A 409 4.04 -3.72 0.88
CA PHE A 409 3.23 -4.63 0.05
C PHE A 409 2.66 -3.94 -1.21
N GLY A 410 2.46 -2.63 -1.17
CA GLY A 410 2.21 -1.81 -2.35
C GLY A 410 3.40 -1.79 -3.31
N GLY A 411 4.63 -1.72 -2.81
CA GLY A 411 5.85 -1.88 -3.62
C GLY A 411 5.95 -3.25 -4.28
N ALA A 412 5.62 -4.33 -3.54
CA ALA A 412 5.51 -5.68 -4.10
C ALA A 412 4.46 -5.76 -5.23
N THR A 413 3.35 -5.02 -5.08
CA THR A 413 2.31 -4.91 -6.11
C THR A 413 2.87 -4.30 -7.39
N LEU A 414 3.70 -3.25 -7.28
CA LEU A 414 4.32 -2.61 -8.43
C LEU A 414 5.25 -3.56 -9.19
N PHE A 415 6.12 -4.30 -8.50
CA PHE A 415 6.99 -5.29 -9.15
C PHE A 415 6.20 -6.33 -9.95
N GLU A 416 5.13 -6.89 -9.39
CA GLU A 416 4.31 -7.88 -10.09
C GLU A 416 3.43 -7.28 -11.19
N PHE A 417 2.93 -6.05 -10.98
CA PHE A 417 2.06 -5.39 -11.95
C PHE A 417 2.83 -4.89 -13.18
N LEU A 418 4.03 -4.34 -12.98
CA LEU A 418 4.88 -3.83 -14.07
C LEU A 418 5.49 -4.94 -14.94
N ARG A 419 5.49 -6.19 -14.47
CA ARG A 419 5.82 -7.39 -15.28
C ARG A 419 4.72 -7.78 -16.26
N ARG A 420 3.48 -7.31 -16.05
CA ARG A 420 2.35 -7.64 -16.92
C ARG A 420 2.43 -6.86 -18.23
N ASP A 421 1.87 -7.47 -19.27
CA ASP A 421 1.68 -6.79 -20.55
C ASP A 421 0.55 -5.76 -20.42
N GLN A 422 0.94 -4.48 -20.32
CA GLN A 422 0.06 -3.33 -20.20
C GLN A 422 0.81 -2.09 -20.68
N ASP A 423 0.12 -1.09 -21.23
CA ASP A 423 0.73 0.15 -21.73
C ASP A 423 0.37 1.39 -20.90
N LEU A 424 -0.34 1.21 -19.79
CA LEU A 424 -0.85 2.30 -18.95
C LEU A 424 0.24 3.00 -18.15
N PHE A 425 1.18 2.24 -17.60
CA PHE A 425 2.24 2.79 -16.74
C PHE A 425 3.60 2.44 -17.31
N HIS A 426 4.43 3.45 -17.58
CA HIS A 426 5.75 3.26 -18.19
C HIS A 426 6.87 3.03 -17.16
N PHE A 427 6.62 3.28 -15.88
CA PHE A 427 7.59 3.14 -14.79
C PHE A 427 6.88 2.94 -13.44
N GLY A 428 7.65 2.66 -12.38
CA GLY A 428 7.13 2.68 -11.00
C GLY A 428 8.13 3.26 -10.00
N ILE A 429 7.61 4.01 -9.02
CA ILE A 429 8.38 4.45 -7.84
C ILE A 429 8.01 3.53 -6.67
N ILE A 430 8.99 2.82 -6.15
CA ILE A 430 8.79 1.78 -5.14
C ILE A 430 9.38 2.27 -3.82
N LEU A 431 8.56 2.34 -2.78
CA LEU A 431 8.95 2.79 -1.46
C LEU A 431 9.11 1.58 -0.55
N ASP A 432 10.33 1.27 -0.12
CA ASP A 432 10.68 0.26 0.89
C ASP A 432 9.92 -1.06 0.72
N PRO A 433 10.11 -1.77 -0.41
CA PRO A 433 9.26 -2.88 -0.80
C PRO A 433 9.41 -4.07 0.13
N TRP A 434 8.29 -4.73 0.43
CA TRP A 434 8.33 -6.04 1.07
C TRP A 434 8.55 -7.12 0.01
N MET A 435 9.68 -7.82 0.06
CA MET A 435 10.13 -8.68 -1.03
C MET A 435 9.61 -10.12 -0.94
N ASP A 436 9.14 -10.61 0.21
CA ASP A 436 8.66 -12.01 0.31
C ASP A 436 7.58 -12.35 -0.71
N PRO A 437 6.57 -11.49 -0.97
CA PRO A 437 5.53 -11.76 -1.96
C PRO A 437 5.99 -11.59 -3.39
N VAL A 438 7.15 -11.01 -3.66
CA VAL A 438 7.61 -10.78 -5.03
C VAL A 438 8.22 -12.07 -5.56
N ARG A 439 7.84 -12.50 -6.76
CA ARG A 439 8.42 -13.68 -7.40
C ARG A 439 9.85 -13.40 -7.80
N ASP A 440 10.71 -14.36 -7.51
CA ASP A 440 12.14 -14.22 -7.60
C ASP A 440 12.66 -14.82 -8.91
N PRO A 441 13.32 -14.07 -9.80
CA PRO A 441 13.84 -14.59 -11.07
C PRO A 441 14.94 -15.65 -10.89
N LEU A 442 15.48 -15.82 -9.66
CA LEU A 442 16.34 -16.96 -9.34
C LEU A 442 15.54 -18.27 -9.26
N THR A 443 14.40 -18.27 -8.58
CA THR A 443 13.64 -19.49 -8.25
C THR A 443 12.44 -19.72 -9.17
N ASP A 444 11.97 -18.67 -9.86
CA ASP A 444 10.89 -18.72 -10.83
C ASP A 444 11.37 -18.14 -12.16
N GLU A 445 11.72 -19.02 -13.11
CA GLU A 445 12.20 -18.63 -14.43
C GLU A 445 11.13 -17.89 -15.26
N SER A 446 9.83 -18.06 -14.93
CA SER A 446 8.75 -17.43 -15.70
C SER A 446 8.74 -15.90 -15.58
N VAL A 447 9.34 -15.36 -14.52
CA VAL A 447 9.44 -13.90 -14.27
C VAL A 447 10.78 -13.29 -14.66
N ARG A 448 11.77 -14.11 -15.02
CA ARG A 448 13.11 -13.64 -15.40
C ARG A 448 13.03 -12.76 -16.66
N GLY A 449 13.60 -11.56 -16.58
CA GLY A 449 13.60 -10.60 -17.68
C GLY A 449 12.21 -10.07 -18.08
N LYS A 450 11.18 -10.26 -17.23
CA LYS A 450 9.82 -9.78 -17.51
C LYS A 450 9.57 -8.36 -17.03
N LEU A 451 10.38 -7.84 -16.11
CA LEU A 451 10.27 -6.46 -15.62
C LEU A 451 10.95 -5.51 -16.61
N LYS A 452 10.34 -5.29 -17.78
CA LYS A 452 10.90 -4.43 -18.84
C LYS A 452 10.76 -2.93 -18.56
N LYS A 453 9.99 -2.58 -17.53
CA LYS A 453 9.66 -1.19 -17.18
C LYS A 453 10.60 -0.74 -16.08
N PRO A 454 11.20 0.46 -16.18
CA PRO A 454 12.10 0.96 -15.16
C PRO A 454 11.38 1.10 -13.81
N VAL A 455 12.12 0.75 -12.77
CA VAL A 455 11.69 0.88 -11.37
C VAL A 455 12.71 1.69 -10.60
N TYR A 456 12.21 2.58 -9.75
CA TYR A 456 13.02 3.49 -8.95
C TYR A 456 12.70 3.25 -7.49
N VAL A 457 13.66 2.72 -6.75
CA VAL A 457 13.44 2.21 -5.39
C VAL A 457 14.02 3.17 -4.37
N ILE A 458 13.18 3.63 -3.43
CA ILE A 458 13.56 4.45 -2.29
C ILE A 458 13.39 3.59 -1.04
N ASN A 459 14.50 3.23 -0.38
CA ASN A 459 14.56 2.28 0.72
C ASN A 459 14.86 2.96 2.05
N SER A 460 14.51 2.29 3.15
CA SER A 460 14.97 2.62 4.50
C SER A 460 16.28 1.91 4.82
N GLU A 461 17.03 2.48 5.77
CA GLU A 461 18.21 1.80 6.32
C GLU A 461 17.82 0.47 6.95
N GLY A 462 16.71 0.43 7.70
CA GLY A 462 16.23 -0.78 8.36
C GLY A 462 16.01 -1.97 7.43
N PHE A 463 15.44 -1.75 6.23
CA PHE A 463 15.22 -2.81 5.23
C PHE A 463 16.48 -3.11 4.42
N THR A 464 17.35 -2.12 4.20
CA THR A 464 18.65 -2.32 3.54
C THR A 464 19.56 -3.20 4.39
N MET A 465 19.53 -3.02 5.70
CA MET A 465 20.27 -3.84 6.67
C MET A 465 19.65 -5.22 6.89
N TRP A 466 18.54 -5.55 6.24
CA TRP A 466 17.95 -6.88 6.26
C TRP A 466 18.45 -7.69 5.04
N PRO A 467 19.44 -8.59 5.19
CA PRO A 467 20.13 -9.20 4.06
C PRO A 467 19.21 -9.95 3.10
N GLU A 468 18.24 -10.72 3.61
CA GLU A 468 17.35 -11.51 2.75
C GLU A 468 16.44 -10.62 1.89
N GLN A 469 15.94 -9.50 2.43
CA GLN A 469 15.14 -8.54 1.67
C GLN A 469 16.02 -7.78 0.67
N TYR A 470 17.17 -7.28 1.13
CA TYR A 470 18.08 -6.47 0.33
C TYR A 470 18.66 -7.22 -0.87
N VAL A 471 19.18 -8.43 -0.66
CA VAL A 471 19.77 -9.22 -1.76
C VAL A 471 18.71 -9.57 -2.81
N LYS A 472 17.51 -9.93 -2.37
CA LYS A 472 16.38 -10.20 -3.28
C LYS A 472 15.95 -8.95 -4.03
N LEU A 473 15.89 -7.80 -3.36
CA LEU A 473 15.59 -6.50 -3.95
C LEU A 473 16.63 -6.13 -5.01
N ARG A 474 17.91 -6.12 -4.66
CA ARG A 474 19.02 -5.81 -5.57
C ARG A 474 18.95 -6.66 -6.84
N ARG A 475 18.84 -7.99 -6.68
CA ARG A 475 18.75 -8.91 -7.83
C ARG A 475 17.53 -8.65 -8.71
N ILE A 476 16.35 -8.41 -8.15
CA ILE A 476 15.13 -8.13 -8.93
C ILE A 476 15.24 -6.80 -9.66
N THR A 477 15.77 -5.77 -9.00
CA THR A 477 16.00 -4.45 -9.62
C THR A 477 16.99 -4.57 -10.77
N MET A 478 18.10 -5.30 -10.59
CA MET A 478 19.09 -5.53 -11.65
C MET A 478 18.55 -6.36 -12.81
N ASP A 479 17.76 -7.41 -12.54
CA ASP A 479 17.05 -8.17 -13.58
C ASP A 479 16.14 -7.25 -14.42
N GLY A 480 15.45 -6.31 -13.76
CA GLY A 480 14.61 -5.31 -14.41
C GLY A 480 15.39 -4.28 -15.23
N ILE A 481 16.46 -3.72 -14.67
CA ILE A 481 17.36 -2.79 -15.39
C ILE A 481 17.91 -3.48 -16.64
N ASN A 482 18.39 -4.72 -16.54
CA ASN A 482 18.90 -5.45 -17.68
C ASN A 482 17.82 -5.77 -18.73
N ALA A 483 16.57 -6.01 -18.31
CA ALA A 483 15.45 -6.30 -19.20
C ALA A 483 14.84 -5.06 -19.86
N SER A 484 15.05 -3.88 -19.27
CA SER A 484 14.58 -2.60 -19.80
C SER A 484 15.37 -2.24 -21.07
N PRO A 485 14.72 -1.85 -22.18
CA PRO A 485 15.40 -1.47 -23.41
C PRO A 485 16.43 -0.36 -23.24
N ASP A 486 16.15 0.57 -22.32
CA ASP A 486 16.99 1.73 -22.03
C ASP A 486 17.92 1.50 -20.82
N HIS A 487 17.90 0.31 -20.20
CA HIS A 487 18.69 0.00 -19.01
C HIS A 487 18.54 1.02 -17.86
N ARG A 488 17.28 1.40 -17.56
CA ARG A 488 16.94 2.41 -16.55
C ARG A 488 16.42 1.82 -15.24
N GLY A 489 16.71 2.52 -14.16
CA GLY A 489 16.33 2.17 -12.78
C GLY A 489 17.45 2.43 -11.78
N TRP A 490 17.10 2.70 -10.53
CA TRP A 490 18.07 2.87 -9.44
C TRP A 490 17.48 2.47 -8.09
N LEU A 491 18.36 2.28 -7.10
CA LEU A 491 18.03 2.03 -5.71
C LEU A 491 18.76 3.05 -4.82
N MET A 492 18.02 3.77 -3.98
CA MET A 492 18.59 4.71 -3.01
C MET A 492 18.07 4.42 -1.61
N THR A 493 18.88 4.70 -0.58
CA THR A 493 18.56 4.47 0.83
C THR A 493 18.77 5.73 1.64
N LEU A 494 17.77 6.15 2.40
CA LEU A 494 17.93 7.25 3.37
C LEU A 494 18.40 6.70 4.72
N SER A 495 19.67 6.95 5.06
CA SER A 495 20.27 6.48 6.32
C SER A 495 19.54 7.04 7.54
N GLY A 496 19.40 6.23 8.58
CA GLY A 496 18.72 6.58 9.82
C GLY A 496 17.19 6.48 9.77
N THR A 497 16.61 6.04 8.66
CA THR A 497 15.15 5.82 8.53
C THR A 497 14.75 4.35 8.70
N ASN A 498 13.48 4.13 9.04
CA ASN A 498 12.84 2.85 9.24
C ASN A 498 11.61 2.69 8.32
N HIS A 499 11.12 1.46 8.21
CA HIS A 499 9.93 1.12 7.41
C HIS A 499 8.68 1.94 7.70
N GLY A 500 8.52 2.41 8.95
CA GLY A 500 7.39 3.25 9.35
C GLY A 500 7.42 4.65 8.74
N ASP A 501 8.59 5.16 8.35
CA ASP A 501 8.80 6.58 7.98
C ASP A 501 8.11 7.00 6.69
N PHE A 502 7.77 6.05 5.82
CA PHE A 502 7.01 6.32 4.59
C PHE A 502 5.51 6.56 4.85
N SER A 503 5.04 6.39 6.09
CA SER A 503 3.63 6.48 6.48
C SER A 503 3.37 7.63 7.46
N ASP A 504 2.11 7.85 7.84
CA ASP A 504 1.76 8.83 8.87
C ASP A 504 2.13 8.37 10.30
N LEU A 505 2.53 7.11 10.49
CA LEU A 505 2.74 6.52 11.82
C LEU A 505 3.80 7.24 12.69
N PRO A 506 4.95 7.70 12.18
CA PRO A 506 5.94 8.42 13.01
C PRO A 506 5.39 9.76 13.52
N PHE A 507 4.52 10.44 12.75
CA PHE A 507 3.85 11.65 13.22
C PHE A 507 2.82 11.34 14.31
N LEU A 508 2.11 10.23 14.18
CA LEU A 508 1.01 9.85 15.07
C LEU A 508 1.50 9.21 16.36
N LEU A 509 2.57 8.43 16.28
CA LEU A 509 3.10 7.55 17.33
C LEU A 509 4.64 7.59 17.34
N PRO A 510 5.25 8.77 17.55
CA PRO A 510 6.70 8.98 17.41
C PRO A 510 7.55 8.11 18.33
N HIS A 511 7.04 7.77 19.52
CA HIS A 511 7.78 6.90 20.45
C HIS A 511 7.83 5.42 20.03
N VAL A 512 6.95 5.01 19.12
CA VAL A 512 6.87 3.61 18.65
C VAL A 512 7.51 3.48 17.26
N PHE A 513 7.27 4.44 16.38
CA PHE A 513 7.67 4.40 14.97
C PHE A 513 8.72 5.45 14.59
N GLY A 514 9.24 6.23 15.55
CA GLY A 514 10.29 7.21 15.26
C GLY A 514 11.60 6.57 14.82
N SER A 515 12.35 7.29 14.00
CA SER A 515 13.67 6.91 13.52
C SER A 515 14.69 8.01 13.85
N ALA A 516 15.92 7.86 13.36
CA ALA A 516 17.00 8.80 13.65
C ALA A 516 16.75 10.14 12.95
N VAL A 517 16.12 10.09 11.77
CA VAL A 517 15.67 11.25 11.01
C VAL A 517 14.28 11.65 11.50
N ASN A 518 14.00 12.95 11.63
CA ASN A 518 12.68 13.39 12.03
C ASN A 518 11.63 12.97 10.98
N ALA A 519 10.42 12.62 11.42
CA ALA A 519 9.30 12.28 10.56
C ALA A 519 9.05 13.30 9.43
N GLU A 520 9.15 14.61 9.73
CA GLU A 520 8.96 15.69 8.75
C GLU A 520 10.08 15.71 7.70
N GLU A 521 11.32 15.60 8.13
CA GLU A 521 12.51 15.57 7.27
C GLU A 521 12.56 14.31 6.38
N ALA A 522 12.23 13.14 6.96
CA ALA A 522 12.16 11.88 6.24
C ALA A 522 11.04 11.90 5.19
N MET A 523 9.83 12.33 5.58
CA MET A 523 8.69 12.45 4.67
C MET A 523 8.96 13.42 3.53
N HIS A 524 9.55 14.58 3.84
CA HIS A 524 9.94 15.56 2.83
C HIS A 524 11.00 15.00 1.89
N SER A 525 12.00 14.28 2.41
CA SER A 525 13.01 13.59 1.60
C SER A 525 12.39 12.62 0.60
N PHE A 526 11.50 11.73 1.06
CA PHE A 526 10.85 10.75 0.19
C PHE A 526 9.98 11.42 -0.87
N ALA A 527 9.29 12.51 -0.53
CA ALA A 527 8.47 13.27 -1.46
C ALA A 527 9.31 14.01 -2.51
N VAL A 528 10.44 14.63 -2.12
CA VAL A 528 11.35 15.31 -3.04
C VAL A 528 11.97 14.33 -4.01
N VAL A 529 12.51 13.20 -3.54
CA VAL A 529 13.09 12.16 -4.40
C VAL A 529 12.04 11.62 -5.38
N THR A 530 10.83 11.30 -4.88
CA THR A 530 9.72 10.82 -5.72
C THR A 530 9.32 11.84 -6.79
N ARG A 531 9.12 13.09 -6.39
CA ARG A 531 8.72 14.17 -7.30
C ARG A 531 9.81 14.45 -8.33
N ALA A 532 11.07 14.56 -7.91
CA ALA A 532 12.20 14.81 -8.81
C ALA A 532 12.30 13.73 -9.90
N GLN A 533 12.16 12.45 -9.53
CA GLN A 533 12.17 11.36 -10.50
C GLN A 533 10.99 11.43 -11.48
N ILE A 534 9.77 11.69 -10.98
CA ILE A 534 8.60 11.84 -11.84
C ILE A 534 8.77 13.04 -12.78
N THR A 535 9.31 14.17 -12.30
CA THR A 535 9.61 15.35 -13.11
C THR A 535 10.61 15.02 -14.22
N ALA A 536 11.72 14.36 -13.91
CA ALA A 536 12.74 13.99 -14.88
C ALA A 536 12.18 13.08 -15.99
N LEU A 537 11.36 12.09 -15.62
CA LEU A 537 10.70 11.19 -16.58
C LEU A 537 9.73 11.92 -17.49
N ARG A 538 8.93 12.82 -16.93
CA ARG A 538 7.96 13.62 -17.71
C ARG A 538 8.64 14.58 -18.67
N GLN A 539 9.74 15.21 -18.26
CA GLN A 539 10.56 16.03 -19.14
C GLN A 539 11.14 15.20 -20.28
N THR A 540 11.68 14.01 -19.96
CA THR A 540 12.18 13.08 -20.98
C THR A 540 11.09 12.66 -21.96
N TRP A 541 9.89 12.35 -21.46
CA TRP A 541 8.75 12.00 -22.29
C TRP A 541 8.30 13.14 -23.21
N HIS A 542 8.21 14.37 -22.70
CA HIS A 542 7.88 15.54 -23.50
C HIS A 542 8.89 15.75 -24.64
N LEU A 543 10.18 15.62 -24.34
CA LEU A 543 11.24 15.72 -25.35
C LEU A 543 11.17 14.60 -26.40
N TYR A 544 10.84 13.37 -25.98
CA TYR A 544 10.56 12.27 -26.89
C TYR A 544 9.39 12.58 -27.83
N GLN A 545 8.29 13.14 -27.31
CA GLN A 545 7.15 13.55 -28.13
C GLN A 545 7.51 14.63 -29.16
N ILE A 546 8.35 15.62 -28.81
CA ILE A 546 8.86 16.64 -29.75
C ILE A 546 9.70 15.98 -30.85
N ARG A 547 10.60 15.06 -30.46
CA ARG A 547 11.51 14.37 -31.39
C ARG A 547 10.74 13.61 -32.45
N GLU A 548 9.78 12.79 -32.01
CA GLU A 548 8.91 11.99 -32.88
C GLU A 548 7.86 12.83 -33.63
N GLY A 549 7.79 14.14 -33.37
CA GLY A 549 6.86 15.05 -34.04
C GLY A 549 5.40 14.88 -33.61
N MET A 550 5.17 14.26 -32.44
CA MET A 550 3.84 14.13 -31.83
C MET A 550 3.32 15.48 -31.35
N ILE A 551 4.21 16.36 -30.90
CA ILE A 551 3.90 17.73 -30.47
C ILE A 551 4.86 18.75 -31.14
N PRO A 552 4.44 20.02 -31.33
CA PRO A 552 5.32 21.07 -31.83
C PRO A 552 6.54 21.28 -30.92
N ASN A 553 7.67 21.68 -31.50
CA ASN A 553 8.85 22.06 -30.72
C ASN A 553 8.62 23.41 -30.04
N ASP A 554 8.06 23.36 -28.82
CA ASP A 554 7.75 24.49 -27.96
C ASP A 554 8.94 24.94 -27.08
N ILE A 555 10.02 24.16 -27.05
CA ILE A 555 11.23 24.42 -26.26
C ILE A 555 12.35 25.05 -27.11
N GLY A 556 12.26 24.96 -28.44
CA GLY A 556 13.24 25.53 -29.36
C GLY A 556 14.60 24.81 -29.38
N LEU A 557 14.68 23.60 -28.82
CA LEU A 557 15.88 22.76 -28.83
C LEU A 557 16.06 22.03 -30.17
N ASP A 558 17.29 21.89 -30.65
CA ASP A 558 17.60 21.07 -31.83
C ASP A 558 17.36 19.58 -31.50
N LYS A 559 16.65 18.87 -32.39
CA LYS A 559 16.23 17.46 -32.23
C LYS A 559 17.40 16.51 -31.97
N LYS A 560 18.64 16.94 -32.20
CA LYS A 560 19.88 16.15 -32.08
C LYS A 560 20.61 16.28 -30.73
N LEU A 561 20.22 17.20 -29.86
CA LEU A 561 20.96 17.54 -28.62
C LEU A 561 20.35 16.98 -27.33
N VAL A 562 19.27 16.21 -27.41
CA VAL A 562 18.60 15.67 -26.22
C VAL A 562 19.12 14.25 -25.92
N PRO A 563 19.82 14.04 -24.79
CA PRO A 563 20.28 12.71 -24.41
C PRO A 563 19.09 11.77 -24.13
N THR A 564 19.05 10.64 -24.83
CA THR A 564 18.20 9.50 -24.49
C THR A 564 18.93 8.69 -23.41
N GLY A 565 18.50 8.81 -22.16
CA GLY A 565 19.17 8.21 -21.01
C GLY A 565 19.12 6.67 -21.01
N GLY A 566 20.27 6.07 -20.70
CA GLY A 566 20.45 4.75 -20.13
C GLY A 566 21.58 4.80 -19.10
N ALA A 567 22.08 3.66 -18.59
CA ALA A 567 23.22 3.64 -17.67
C ALA A 567 24.43 4.41 -18.27
N HIS A 568 24.67 5.64 -17.81
CA HIS A 568 25.82 6.43 -18.25
C HIS A 568 26.79 6.56 -17.09
N ILE A 569 27.85 5.74 -17.16
CA ILE A 569 29.16 6.23 -16.77
C ILE A 569 29.59 7.20 -17.86
N MET A 570 30.03 8.39 -17.48
CA MET A 570 30.78 9.29 -18.38
C MET A 570 32.05 8.52 -18.83
N ASP A 571 31.98 7.73 -19.91
CA ASP A 571 32.87 7.72 -21.10
C ASP A 571 32.64 6.53 -22.05
N GLU A 572 31.78 5.55 -21.76
CA GLU A 572 31.59 4.39 -22.67
C GLU A 572 30.10 4.09 -22.93
N ARG A 573 29.65 4.37 -24.17
CA ARG A 573 28.24 4.25 -24.60
C ARG A 573 27.72 2.81 -24.77
N ASN A 574 28.49 1.77 -24.47
CA ASN A 574 28.15 0.38 -24.83
C ASN A 574 28.78 -0.67 -23.90
N MET A 575 28.50 -0.66 -22.59
CA MET A 575 28.74 -1.87 -21.78
C MET A 575 27.42 -2.57 -21.45
N PRO A 576 27.06 -3.65 -22.18
CA PRO A 576 26.02 -4.55 -21.70
C PRO A 576 26.49 -5.19 -20.39
N VAL A 577 25.54 -5.45 -19.47
CA VAL A 577 25.78 -6.29 -18.29
C VAL A 577 26.45 -7.58 -18.78
N SER A 578 27.70 -7.84 -18.35
CA SER A 578 28.47 -8.96 -18.91
C SER A 578 27.78 -10.30 -18.62
N LYS A 579 28.05 -11.32 -19.43
CA LYS A 579 27.54 -12.68 -19.14
C LYS A 579 28.00 -13.16 -17.77
N GLU A 580 29.19 -12.75 -17.30
CA GLU A 580 29.66 -13.07 -15.95
C GLU A 580 28.85 -12.32 -14.87
N MET A 581 28.48 -11.06 -15.09
CA MET A 581 27.64 -10.28 -14.15
C MET A 581 26.21 -10.85 -14.10
N LEU A 582 25.64 -11.26 -15.23
CA LEU A 582 24.37 -11.98 -15.28
C LEU A 582 24.46 -13.36 -14.61
N GLN A 583 25.54 -14.12 -14.85
CA GLN A 583 25.75 -15.40 -14.15
C GLN A 583 25.88 -15.18 -12.65
N PHE A 584 26.61 -14.16 -12.21
CA PHE A 584 26.72 -13.79 -10.81
C PHE A 584 25.35 -13.45 -10.20
N LEU A 585 24.53 -12.64 -10.89
CA LEU A 585 23.16 -12.30 -10.47
C LEU A 585 22.24 -13.51 -10.28
N TYR A 586 22.38 -14.53 -11.13
CA TYR A 586 21.58 -15.76 -11.07
C TYR A 586 22.28 -16.91 -10.31
N GLN A 587 23.51 -16.72 -9.82
CA GLN A 587 24.25 -17.71 -9.02
C GLN A 587 24.28 -17.37 -7.53
N VAL A 588 24.06 -16.10 -7.15
CA VAL A 588 23.84 -15.71 -5.75
C VAL A 588 22.52 -16.33 -5.27
N ARG A 589 22.62 -17.55 -4.75
CA ARG A 589 21.56 -18.23 -4.01
C ARG A 589 21.51 -17.64 -2.62
N VAL A 590 20.58 -16.72 -2.37
CA VAL A 590 20.00 -16.68 -1.02
C VAL A 590 19.17 -17.93 -0.92
N LEU A 591 19.76 -19.00 -0.39
CA LEU A 591 18.98 -20.02 0.28
C LEU A 591 18.27 -19.26 1.40
N SER A 592 17.01 -18.91 1.14
CA SER A 592 16.11 -18.46 2.21
C SER A 592 16.20 -19.52 3.27
N LYS A 593 16.44 -19.17 4.54
CA LYS A 593 16.27 -20.08 5.68
C LYS A 593 15.01 -20.91 5.49
N ARG A 594 15.12 -22.08 4.88
CA ARG A 594 14.14 -23.14 4.99
C ARG A 594 14.47 -23.72 6.34
N LEU A 595 13.69 -23.31 7.34
CA LEU A 595 13.91 -23.71 8.72
C LEU A 595 13.60 -25.20 8.84
N SER A 596 14.57 -26.05 8.52
CA SER A 596 14.68 -27.29 9.26
C SER A 596 15.19 -26.97 10.66
N ARG A 597 14.21 -26.95 11.58
CA ARG A 597 14.31 -27.46 12.95
C ARG A 597 15.40 -26.85 13.85
N HIS A 598 14.94 -25.88 14.65
CA HIS A 598 14.80 -26.17 16.07
C HIS A 598 13.33 -26.10 16.50
N HIS A 599 12.83 -27.22 17.02
CA HIS A 599 11.51 -27.30 17.61
C HIS A 599 11.37 -26.25 18.72
N ARG A 600 10.40 -25.35 18.55
CA ARG A 600 9.90 -24.35 19.51
C ARG A 600 10.87 -23.23 19.89
N LYS A 601 10.88 -22.17 19.09
CA LYS A 601 10.93 -20.80 19.63
C LYS A 601 9.98 -19.89 18.84
N HIS A 602 8.81 -19.65 19.42
CA HIS A 602 7.95 -18.55 19.00
C HIS A 602 8.58 -17.24 19.47
N LEU A 603 8.76 -16.30 18.54
CA LEU A 603 9.50 -15.03 18.67
C LEU A 603 8.99 -14.06 19.76
N PHE A 604 8.01 -14.45 20.59
CA PHE A 604 7.42 -13.61 21.64
C PHE A 604 7.26 -14.29 23.02
N TRP A 605 7.92 -15.44 23.26
CA TRP A 605 7.88 -16.13 24.57
C TRP A 605 9.10 -15.93 25.48
N GLU A 606 10.05 -15.07 25.13
CA GLU A 606 11.26 -14.81 25.95
C GLU A 606 11.16 -13.55 26.83
N LEU A 607 10.01 -13.36 27.47
CA LEU A 607 9.91 -12.58 28.72
C LEU A 607 9.48 -13.49 29.87
N HIS A 608 10.26 -14.54 30.06
CA HIS A 608 10.00 -15.51 31.11
C HIS A 608 11.27 -15.65 31.97
N GLY A 609 11.42 -14.72 32.91
CA GLY A 609 12.44 -14.77 33.98
C GLY A 609 12.40 -16.04 34.84
N TRP A 610 11.40 -16.91 34.69
CA TRP A 610 11.33 -18.19 35.40
C TRP A 610 12.42 -19.19 35.01
N ARG A 611 12.97 -19.15 33.79
CA ARG A 611 14.05 -20.08 33.38
C ARG A 611 15.39 -19.70 34.01
N HIS A 612 15.70 -18.41 34.02
CA HIS A 612 16.87 -17.86 34.70
C HIS A 612 16.80 -18.10 36.22
N GLN A 613 15.60 -17.96 36.80
CA GLN A 613 15.35 -18.22 38.23
C GLN A 613 15.33 -19.73 38.57
N ALA A 614 14.93 -20.60 37.64
CA ALA A 614 14.92 -22.06 37.81
C ALA A 614 16.30 -22.69 37.66
N GLN A 615 17.23 -22.07 36.93
CA GLN A 615 18.63 -22.48 36.83
C GLN A 615 19.42 -22.17 38.11
N HIS A 616 19.06 -21.10 38.82
CA HIS A 616 19.74 -20.69 40.06
C HIS A 616 19.22 -21.39 41.34
N ASP A 617 17.98 -21.91 41.38
CA ASP A 617 17.48 -22.69 42.53
C ASP A 617 16.67 -23.94 42.12
N PRO A 618 17.29 -25.14 42.15
CA PRO A 618 16.66 -26.40 41.75
C PRO A 618 15.56 -26.89 42.71
N LYS A 619 15.44 -26.33 43.93
CA LYS A 619 14.45 -26.78 44.93
C LYS A 619 13.05 -26.18 44.69
N THR A 620 12.97 -25.10 43.92
CA THR A 620 11.70 -24.45 43.55
C THR A 620 10.83 -25.32 42.64
N ARG A 621 9.52 -25.05 42.59
CA ARG A 621 8.59 -25.74 41.68
C ARG A 621 8.97 -25.53 40.19
N ALA A 622 9.59 -24.39 39.88
CA ALA A 622 10.13 -24.06 38.58
C ALA A 622 11.41 -24.87 38.27
N GLY A 623 12.34 -24.98 39.22
CA GLY A 623 13.56 -25.82 39.12
C GLY A 623 13.26 -27.30 38.90
N ARG A 624 12.33 -27.87 39.67
CA ARG A 624 11.90 -29.27 39.49
C ARG A 624 11.22 -29.53 38.14
N LYS A 625 10.50 -28.55 37.60
CA LYS A 625 9.92 -28.62 36.25
C LYS A 625 11.01 -28.56 35.18
N PHE A 626 12.02 -27.72 35.36
CA PHE A 626 13.18 -27.61 34.47
C PHE A 626 13.98 -28.93 34.42
N GLN A 627 14.30 -29.52 35.57
CA GLN A 627 15.01 -30.81 35.66
C GLN A 627 14.26 -31.97 34.98
N ARG A 628 12.92 -32.03 35.14
CA ARG A 628 12.08 -33.02 34.43
C ARG A 628 12.07 -32.84 32.92
N THR A 629 12.33 -31.63 32.45
CA THR A 629 12.36 -31.32 31.02
C THR A 629 13.70 -31.72 30.43
N GLN A 630 14.81 -31.39 31.11
CA GLN A 630 16.15 -31.87 30.73
C GLN A 630 16.27 -33.39 30.76
N ALA A 631 15.79 -34.06 31.82
CA ALA A 631 15.82 -35.53 31.89
C ALA A 631 15.02 -36.21 30.76
N ARG A 632 13.99 -35.54 30.23
CA ARG A 632 13.22 -36.01 29.07
C ARG A 632 13.95 -35.77 27.74
N GLU A 633 14.75 -34.72 27.66
CA GLU A 633 15.59 -34.40 26.49
C GLU A 633 16.80 -35.35 26.44
N GLU A 634 17.48 -35.57 27.56
CA GLU A 634 18.57 -36.56 27.67
C GLU A 634 18.09 -37.98 27.38
N ALA A 635 16.90 -38.37 27.87
CA ALA A 635 16.32 -39.68 27.55
C ALA A 635 15.92 -39.83 26.06
N ARG A 636 15.65 -38.73 25.34
CA ARG A 636 15.45 -38.75 23.89
C ARG A 636 16.77 -38.84 23.14
N TYR A 637 17.78 -38.10 23.60
CA TYR A 637 19.13 -38.12 23.04
C TYR A 637 19.76 -39.50 23.17
N HIS A 638 19.63 -40.15 24.34
CA HIS A 638 20.10 -41.52 24.55
C HIS A 638 19.32 -42.57 23.74
N ARG A 639 18.04 -42.34 23.42
CA ARG A 639 17.28 -43.21 22.51
C ARG A 639 17.68 -43.05 21.05
N GLN A 640 18.08 -41.84 20.64
CA GLN A 640 18.64 -41.61 19.29
C GLN A 640 20.07 -42.13 19.18
N ALA A 641 20.89 -42.04 20.22
CA ALA A 641 22.25 -42.56 20.22
C ALA A 641 22.35 -44.10 20.32
N SER A 642 21.32 -44.79 20.82
CA SER A 642 21.29 -46.26 20.90
C SER A 642 20.74 -46.95 19.65
N MET A 643 20.17 -46.20 18.71
CA MET A 643 19.85 -46.67 17.36
C MET A 643 20.91 -46.09 16.45
N GLY A 644 21.93 -46.89 16.11
CA GLY A 644 23.13 -46.46 15.38
C GLY A 644 22.91 -46.07 13.91
N ASP A 645 21.85 -45.32 13.61
CA ASP A 645 21.62 -44.69 12.31
C ASP A 645 21.84 -43.17 12.48
N LEU A 646 23.03 -42.70 12.11
CA LEU A 646 23.22 -41.29 11.77
C LEU A 646 22.41 -41.05 10.49
N ASP A 647 21.33 -40.29 10.62
CA ASP A 647 20.43 -39.95 9.52
C ASP A 647 21.18 -39.04 8.50
N PRO A 648 21.35 -39.46 7.24
CA PRO A 648 22.01 -38.66 6.20
C PRO A 648 21.35 -37.29 5.98
N GLU A 649 20.08 -37.12 6.40
CA GLU A 649 19.38 -35.84 6.35
C GLU A 649 20.01 -34.80 7.31
N THR A 650 20.57 -35.20 8.45
CA THR A 650 21.15 -34.27 9.43
C THR A 650 22.51 -33.68 9.03
N GLU A 651 23.37 -34.44 8.34
CA GLU A 651 24.62 -33.89 7.77
C GLU A 651 24.33 -32.94 6.60
N HIS A 652 23.32 -33.27 5.78
CA HIS A 652 22.86 -32.38 4.71
C HIS A 652 22.33 -31.04 5.23
N GLU A 653 21.60 -31.04 6.35
CA GLU A 653 21.07 -29.83 6.98
C GLU A 653 22.17 -28.93 7.58
N GLU A 654 23.20 -29.50 8.22
CA GLU A 654 24.33 -28.71 8.74
C GLU A 654 25.19 -28.12 7.62
N ASP A 655 25.43 -28.87 6.54
CA ASP A 655 26.16 -28.38 5.37
C ASP A 655 25.40 -27.29 4.61
N GLU A 656 24.07 -27.41 4.50
CA GLU A 656 23.22 -26.39 3.86
C GLU A 656 23.15 -25.11 4.70
N HIS A 657 23.09 -25.23 6.03
CA HIS A 657 23.14 -24.09 6.95
C HIS A 657 24.51 -23.37 6.93
N ASN A 658 25.61 -24.12 6.87
CA ASN A 658 26.96 -23.55 6.76
C ASN A 658 27.17 -22.86 5.40
N ARG A 659 26.61 -23.41 4.31
CA ARG A 659 26.60 -22.77 2.99
C ARG A 659 25.75 -21.50 2.96
N GLU A 660 24.56 -21.51 3.57
CA GLU A 660 23.71 -20.32 3.74
C GLU A 660 24.45 -19.19 4.47
N LYS A 661 25.08 -19.53 5.59
CA LYS A 661 25.85 -18.58 6.39
C LYS A 661 27.05 -18.03 5.63
N ALA A 662 27.77 -18.88 4.89
CA ALA A 662 28.89 -18.46 4.04
C ALA A 662 28.45 -17.52 2.90
N ILE A 663 27.24 -17.68 2.35
CA ILE A 663 26.72 -16.78 1.33
C ILE A 663 26.31 -15.43 1.94
N LEU A 664 25.62 -15.43 3.09
CA LEU A 664 25.23 -14.18 3.75
C LEU A 664 26.43 -13.37 4.27
N GLU A 665 27.54 -14.06 4.60
CA GLU A 665 28.80 -13.45 5.03
C GLU A 665 29.71 -13.04 3.85
N ASP A 666 29.34 -13.35 2.60
CA ASP A 666 30.08 -12.90 1.42
C ASP A 666 30.07 -11.35 1.34
N PRO A 667 31.24 -10.68 1.33
CA PRO A 667 31.32 -9.22 1.18
C PRO A 667 30.55 -8.66 -0.01
N LYS A 668 30.33 -9.45 -1.07
CA LYS A 668 29.55 -9.04 -2.25
C LYS A 668 28.04 -8.97 -2.01
N ASN A 669 27.54 -9.56 -0.93
CA ASN A 669 26.13 -9.55 -0.53
C ASN A 669 25.81 -8.46 0.50
N GLN A 670 26.83 -7.74 0.98
CA GLN A 670 26.66 -6.55 1.79
C GLN A 670 26.16 -5.39 0.94
N PRO A 671 25.43 -4.41 1.53
CA PRO A 671 25.01 -3.23 0.81
C PRO A 671 26.21 -2.45 0.25
N GLN A 672 26.29 -2.37 -1.08
CA GLN A 672 27.25 -1.51 -1.78
C GLN A 672 26.54 -0.22 -2.18
N PHE A 673 27.14 0.91 -1.85
CA PHE A 673 26.57 2.22 -2.07
C PHE A 673 27.65 3.30 -2.20
N ILE A 674 27.26 4.36 -2.87
CA ILE A 674 27.95 5.63 -2.99
C ILE A 674 27.33 6.56 -1.93
N ASP A 675 28.16 7.25 -1.16
CA ASP A 675 27.72 8.33 -0.28
C ASP A 675 28.24 9.67 -0.83
N PRO A 676 27.49 10.35 -1.73
CA PRO A 676 27.99 11.58 -2.34
C PRO A 676 28.13 12.75 -1.35
N LYS A 677 27.61 12.63 -0.12
CA LYS A 677 27.76 13.63 0.93
C LYS A 677 29.11 13.45 1.65
N GLN A 678 29.53 12.21 1.89
CA GLN A 678 30.82 11.89 2.52
C GLN A 678 31.98 11.83 1.52
N ASP A 679 31.78 11.20 0.37
CA ASP A 679 32.85 10.85 -0.59
C ASP A 679 33.11 11.98 -1.62
N GLY A 680 32.29 13.03 -1.62
CA GLY A 680 32.43 14.19 -2.49
C GLY A 680 31.87 13.99 -3.91
N PRO A 681 32.04 14.98 -4.82
CA PRO A 681 31.44 14.96 -6.16
C PRO A 681 32.05 13.92 -7.11
N GLU A 682 33.27 13.46 -6.83
CA GLU A 682 33.96 12.45 -7.64
C GLU A 682 33.48 11.01 -7.34
N SER A 683 32.67 10.83 -6.29
CA SER A 683 32.12 9.54 -5.87
C SER A 683 31.21 8.86 -6.91
N TRP A 684 30.72 9.61 -7.90
CA TRP A 684 29.91 9.08 -8.99
C TRP A 684 30.73 8.39 -10.09
N TYR A 685 32.05 8.62 -10.16
CA TYR A 685 32.88 8.08 -11.24
C TYR A 685 33.22 6.61 -10.99
N GLY A 686 33.12 5.77 -12.03
CA GLY A 686 33.45 4.35 -11.98
C GLY A 686 32.32 3.43 -11.50
N HIS A 687 31.13 3.96 -11.22
CA HIS A 687 29.96 3.19 -10.77
C HIS A 687 28.85 3.16 -11.82
N LEU A 688 28.16 2.02 -11.97
CA LEU A 688 27.10 1.86 -12.96
C LEU A 688 25.76 2.36 -12.41
N VAL A 689 25.50 3.66 -12.57
CA VAL A 689 24.27 4.29 -12.05
C VAL A 689 23.50 4.99 -13.17
N ASP A 690 22.17 4.87 -13.15
CA ASP A 690 21.27 5.63 -14.02
C ASP A 690 21.51 7.14 -13.85
N THR A 691 21.60 7.89 -14.96
CA THR A 691 21.81 9.35 -14.95
C THR A 691 20.79 10.11 -14.11
N ASP A 692 19.56 9.63 -14.09
CA ASP A 692 18.51 10.25 -13.29
C ASP A 692 18.86 10.23 -11.81
N ALA A 693 19.58 9.22 -11.32
CA ALA A 693 19.93 9.09 -9.92
C ALA A 693 20.73 10.30 -9.42
N ARG A 694 21.67 10.80 -10.24
CA ARG A 694 22.44 12.00 -9.91
C ARG A 694 21.56 13.25 -9.92
N THR A 695 20.74 13.43 -10.96
CA THR A 695 19.81 14.57 -11.05
C THR A 695 18.84 14.59 -9.87
N VAL A 696 18.30 13.44 -9.49
CA VAL A 696 17.39 13.29 -8.34
C VAL A 696 18.10 13.54 -7.02
N TYR A 697 19.32 13.04 -6.85
CA TYR A 697 20.14 13.29 -5.66
C TYR A 697 20.47 14.78 -5.51
N ASP A 698 20.91 15.43 -6.59
CA ASP A 698 21.24 16.86 -6.58
C ASP A 698 20.00 17.71 -6.25
N GLN A 699 18.83 17.31 -6.74
CA GLN A 699 17.57 17.93 -6.37
C GLN A 699 17.23 17.73 -4.88
N TRP A 700 17.38 16.52 -4.36
CA TRP A 700 17.20 16.23 -2.95
C TRP A 700 18.13 17.06 -2.08
N LYS A 701 19.43 17.12 -2.41
CA LYS A 701 20.44 17.91 -1.69
C LYS A 701 20.12 19.41 -1.67
N LYS A 702 19.49 19.92 -2.72
CA LYS A 702 19.11 21.33 -2.85
C LYS A 702 17.89 21.70 -2.00
N GLU A 703 16.88 20.83 -1.93
CA GLU A 703 15.62 21.13 -1.24
C GLU A 703 15.58 20.63 0.21
N VAL A 704 16.32 19.57 0.53
CA VAL A 704 16.24 18.90 1.83
C VAL A 704 17.41 19.30 2.69
N HIS A 705 17.09 19.81 3.88
CA HIS A 705 18.05 20.03 4.95
C HIS A 705 17.65 19.15 6.14
N ILE A 706 18.47 18.15 6.44
CA ILE A 706 18.31 17.29 7.62
C ILE A 706 19.27 17.79 8.68
N ALA A 707 18.74 18.17 9.84
CA ALA A 707 19.58 18.62 10.94
C ALA A 707 20.50 17.50 11.43
N GLU A 708 21.77 17.81 11.70
CA GLU A 708 22.74 16.85 12.23
C GLU A 708 22.36 16.43 13.65
N HIS A 709 21.51 15.42 13.76
CA HIS A 709 21.05 14.89 15.02
C HIS A 709 21.81 13.60 15.34
N HIS A 710 22.73 13.68 16.30
CA HIS A 710 23.49 12.54 16.82
C HIS A 710 22.65 11.60 17.72
N ARG A 711 21.32 11.72 17.72
CA ARG A 711 20.47 10.93 18.60
C ARG A 711 20.18 9.59 17.96
N ARG A 712 20.70 8.51 18.57
CA ARG A 712 20.24 7.16 18.31
C ARG A 712 18.73 7.07 18.59
N PRO A 713 17.89 6.64 17.65
CA PRO A 713 16.46 6.55 17.89
C PRO A 713 16.19 5.47 18.94
N LEU A 714 15.58 5.85 20.06
CA LEU A 714 15.04 4.89 21.03
C LEU A 714 13.63 4.49 20.60
N SER A 715 13.51 3.82 19.46
CA SER A 715 12.28 3.12 19.07
C SER A 715 12.36 1.64 19.47
N LEU A 716 11.22 1.02 19.72
CA LEU A 716 11.15 -0.43 19.98
C LEU A 716 11.73 -1.25 18.80
N PHE A 717 11.61 -0.74 17.58
CA PHE A 717 12.16 -1.37 16.38
C PHE A 717 13.69 -1.24 16.30
N THR A 718 14.23 -0.05 16.59
CA THR A 718 15.69 0.16 16.65
C THR A 718 16.32 -0.70 17.75
N LEU A 719 15.66 -0.82 18.90
CA LEU A 719 16.11 -1.68 20.01
C LEU A 719 16.07 -3.17 19.61
N PHE A 720 15.10 -3.58 18.78
CA PHE A 720 15.02 -4.92 18.21
C PHE A 720 16.14 -5.18 17.19
N MET A 721 16.44 -4.23 16.30
CA MET A 721 17.56 -4.34 15.35
C MET A 721 18.91 -4.43 16.08
N TRP A 722 19.09 -3.66 17.16
CA TRP A 722 20.26 -3.78 18.05
C TRP A 722 20.34 -5.15 18.72
N PHE A 723 19.20 -5.70 19.15
CA PHE A 723 19.14 -7.05 19.72
C PHE A 723 19.50 -8.14 18.69
N LEU A 724 19.26 -7.89 17.40
CA LEU A 724 19.71 -8.74 16.30
C LEU A 724 21.19 -8.54 15.92
N GLY A 725 21.94 -7.71 16.65
CA GLY A 725 23.38 -7.49 16.43
C GLY A 725 23.71 -6.39 15.40
N ILE A 726 22.72 -5.65 14.92
CA ILE A 726 22.92 -4.55 13.96
C ILE A 726 23.22 -3.27 14.74
N GLY A 727 24.50 -3.01 15.04
CA GLY A 727 24.93 -1.96 15.97
C GLY A 727 25.34 -0.63 15.34
N ASP A 728 25.90 -0.68 14.12
CA ASP A 728 26.38 0.48 13.37
C ASP A 728 25.51 0.67 12.13
N GLY A 729 25.03 1.90 11.90
CA GLY A 729 24.28 2.27 10.69
C GLY A 729 25.17 2.24 9.45
N LEU A 730 24.58 2.30 8.25
CA LEU A 730 25.32 2.28 6.98
C LEU A 730 26.17 3.55 6.83
N ALA A 731 25.62 4.68 7.27
CA ALA A 731 26.21 6.00 7.20
C ALA A 731 25.65 6.87 8.35
N PRO A 732 26.11 8.12 8.52
CA PRO A 732 25.45 9.04 9.44
C PRO A 732 23.98 9.27 9.04
N PRO A 733 23.05 9.37 10.01
CA PRO A 733 21.64 9.64 9.73
C PRO A 733 21.43 10.86 8.83
N GLY A 734 20.51 10.74 7.88
CA GLY A 734 20.19 11.79 6.92
C GLY A 734 21.11 11.84 5.69
N HIS A 735 21.99 10.85 5.50
CA HIS A 735 22.70 10.64 4.24
C HIS A 735 21.80 9.86 3.26
N LEU A 736 21.72 10.32 2.01
CA LEU A 736 21.03 9.61 0.93
C LEU A 736 22.07 8.81 0.15
N LEU A 737 22.05 7.50 0.35
CA LEU A 737 22.98 6.54 -0.23
C LEU A 737 22.45 6.06 -1.58
N VAL A 738 23.31 6.00 -2.59
CA VAL A 738 22.96 5.53 -3.93
C VAL A 738 23.59 4.17 -4.13
N HIS A 739 22.79 3.12 -4.33
CA HIS A 739 23.32 1.77 -4.44
C HIS A 739 23.96 1.53 -5.80
N ASP A 740 25.16 0.95 -5.77
CA ASP A 740 25.84 0.44 -6.95
C ASP A 740 25.20 -0.92 -7.31
N LEU A 741 24.38 -0.93 -8.36
CA LEU A 741 23.56 -2.08 -8.73
C LEU A 741 24.34 -3.00 -9.67
#